data_AF-A0A6I8NNU1-F1
#
_entry.id   AF-A0A6I8NNU1-F1
#
_cell.length_a   1.000
_cell.length_b   1.000
_cell.length_c   1.000
_cell.angle_alpha   90.00
_cell.angle_beta   90.00
_cell.angle_gamma   90.00
#
_symmetry.space_group_name_H-M   'P 1'
#
loop_
_entity.id
_entity.type
_entity.pdbx_description
1 polymer ?
#
loop_
_entity_poly.entity_id
_entity_poly.type
_entity_poly.pdbx_seq_one_letter_code
_entity_poly.pdbx_strand_id
1 'polypeptide(L)'
;MAAPAEPPRKRRGGAAAPRPEAPGDPGREPPRPRPRLRLLLRPGTFWLTRIVLLRALAFVYFVAFLVAFQQNKQLIGDKGLLPSAVYLASVKRYFKGKIDWDSLSYAPTLVWFLDWGNMDSILDCLSALGLVVSAFILVTGCANMILMTILWILYHSLVNIGQIWYSFGWESQLLETGFLGIFLCPLWSLSRTPLRSPPSLIVIWGFRWLIFRIMLGAGLIKIRGDSCWRQLTCMNYHYETQPVPNPLAYYLHRTPWWFHQLETLFNHFIELVVPFFLFLGRRMGIVHGVLQILFQVLLIVSGNLSFLNWLTIVPSLACFDDATLGFAFSSRPGGVKARVAELQARGVEESRPRLGALVRRVLDISFGVLIACLSIPVVMNLLNSKQVMNTSFNSLRIVNTYGAFGSITRERTEVILQGTASLDAHDPAAVWEEYEFKCKPGGLKRRPCLISPYHYRLDWLMWFAAFQTYEHNDWIIHLAGKLLANEKAALSLVAFNPFEGKEPPRKPSCSPETAAPSGANRRHPGGVSSDRTRRRSTARSRQVQVEVVRMDRPVGESGLLGQPLLVPTTEHLGCHGSTAQGQEDEAGSSKAEAARWVRGEHYRYKFSRPGGQHAAEGKWWIRKRIGPYFPALNLTGLRNFFQARQWPLPRPS
;
A
#
# COMPACT_ATOMS: atom_id res chain seq x y z
N MET A 1 -74.35 8.52 16.42
CA MET A 1 -75.22 9.67 16.80
C MET A 1 -75.23 10.67 15.66
N ALA A 2 -76.36 11.34 15.48
CA ALA A 2 -76.93 11.79 14.21
C ALA A 2 -76.18 12.91 13.47
N ALA A 3 -76.30 12.87 12.13
CA ALA A 3 -76.24 14.03 11.25
C ALA A 3 -77.49 14.92 11.42
N PRO A 4 -77.49 16.14 10.85
CA PRO A 4 -78.46 16.48 9.79
C PRO A 4 -77.82 17.38 8.71
N ALA A 5 -78.37 17.69 7.54
CA ALA A 5 -79.45 17.19 6.69
C ALA A 5 -79.26 17.87 5.31
N GLU A 6 -79.61 17.16 4.24
CA GLU A 6 -79.76 17.59 2.83
C GLU A 6 -80.92 18.61 2.64
N PRO A 7 -81.19 19.30 1.48
CA PRO A 7 -81.66 18.64 0.24
C PRO A 7 -81.48 19.49 -1.09
N PRO A 8 -82.22 19.28 -2.23
CA PRO A 8 -81.60 18.80 -3.48
C PRO A 8 -82.06 19.47 -4.83
N ARG A 9 -81.48 18.97 -5.95
CA ARG A 9 -82.03 18.81 -7.33
C ARG A 9 -82.26 20.00 -8.32
N LYS A 10 -81.49 19.90 -9.42
CA LYS A 10 -81.83 19.93 -10.88
C LYS A 10 -82.56 21.14 -11.51
N ARG A 11 -81.97 21.71 -12.58
CA ARG A 11 -82.39 21.50 -14.00
C ARG A 11 -81.47 22.15 -15.05
N ARG A 12 -81.55 21.60 -16.27
CA ARG A 12 -80.87 21.92 -17.54
C ARG A 12 -81.22 23.30 -18.11
N GLY A 13 -80.29 23.83 -18.93
CA GLY A 13 -80.62 24.51 -20.19
C GLY A 13 -79.95 25.87 -20.39
N GLY A 14 -79.22 26.05 -21.49
CA GLY A 14 -78.80 27.37 -21.97
C GLY A 14 -77.48 27.36 -22.74
N ALA A 15 -77.56 27.14 -24.05
CA ALA A 15 -76.47 27.42 -24.97
C ALA A 15 -76.20 28.94 -25.00
N ALA A 16 -74.93 29.33 -24.81
CA ALA A 16 -74.47 30.70 -25.00
C ALA A 16 -73.33 30.71 -26.03
N ALA A 17 -73.46 31.58 -27.03
CA ALA A 17 -72.60 31.74 -28.19
C ALA A 17 -71.13 32.07 -27.82
N PRO A 18 -70.15 31.70 -28.67
CA PRO A 18 -68.75 32.05 -28.45
C PRO A 18 -68.52 33.55 -28.74
N ARG A 19 -67.77 34.20 -27.84
CA ARG A 19 -67.24 35.56 -28.07
C ARG A 19 -66.22 35.52 -29.22
N PRO A 20 -66.14 36.54 -30.08
CA PRO A 20 -65.17 36.55 -31.17
C PRO A 20 -63.75 36.67 -30.62
N GLU A 21 -62.88 35.79 -31.10
CA GLU A 21 -61.43 35.86 -30.92
C GLU A 21 -60.89 37.17 -31.51
N ALA A 22 -59.99 37.82 -30.77
CA ALA A 22 -59.20 38.93 -31.29
C ALA A 22 -58.28 38.41 -32.41
N PRO A 23 -58.12 39.16 -33.52
CA PRO A 23 -57.30 38.69 -34.64
C PRO A 23 -55.86 38.51 -34.20
N GLY A 24 -55.35 37.29 -34.42
CA GLY A 24 -53.97 36.91 -34.15
C GLY A 24 -52.98 37.74 -34.95
N ASP A 25 -51.93 38.17 -34.28
CA ASP A 25 -50.75 38.81 -34.85
C ASP A 25 -50.11 37.88 -35.92
N PRO A 26 -50.13 38.24 -37.23
CA PRO A 26 -49.58 37.41 -38.30
C PRO A 26 -48.06 37.59 -38.33
N GLY A 27 -47.36 37.08 -37.32
CA GLY A 27 -45.92 37.23 -37.21
C GLY A 27 -45.20 36.22 -36.31
N ARG A 28 -45.93 35.40 -35.54
CA ARG A 28 -45.29 34.41 -34.64
C ARG A 28 -45.28 33.03 -35.26
N GLU A 29 -44.22 32.73 -36.02
CA GLU A 29 -43.83 31.34 -36.28
C GLU A 29 -43.84 30.57 -34.94
N PRO A 30 -44.44 29.37 -34.85
CA PRO A 30 -44.25 28.52 -33.69
C PRO A 30 -42.74 28.31 -33.48
N PRO A 31 -42.22 28.32 -32.24
CA PRO A 31 -40.79 28.18 -32.01
C PRO A 31 -40.32 26.89 -32.68
N ARG A 32 -39.50 27.04 -33.73
CA ARG A 32 -38.90 25.90 -34.43
C ARG A 32 -38.31 24.96 -33.38
N PRO A 33 -38.61 23.65 -33.40
CA PRO A 33 -38.00 22.73 -32.46
C PRO A 33 -36.48 22.91 -32.59
N ARG A 34 -35.83 23.35 -31.50
CA ARG A 34 -34.39 23.55 -31.48
C ARG A 34 -33.77 22.27 -32.05
N PRO A 35 -32.97 22.35 -33.13
CA PRO A 35 -32.36 21.16 -33.68
C PRO A 35 -31.65 20.46 -32.53
N ARG A 36 -31.79 19.12 -32.43
CA ARG A 36 -31.01 18.31 -31.48
C ARG A 36 -29.54 18.54 -31.82
N LEU A 37 -28.97 19.60 -31.25
CA LEU A 37 -27.60 19.99 -31.49
C LEU A 37 -26.80 18.80 -31.00
N ARG A 38 -26.11 18.11 -31.92
CA ARG A 38 -25.08 17.16 -31.51
C ARG A 38 -24.16 17.98 -30.62
N LEU A 39 -24.16 17.68 -29.32
CA LEU A 39 -23.32 18.31 -28.30
C LEU A 39 -21.86 17.96 -28.62
N LEU A 40 -21.31 18.67 -29.61
CA LEU A 40 -19.95 18.54 -30.10
C LEU A 40 -19.06 19.31 -29.14
N LEU A 41 -18.38 18.56 -28.28
CA LEU A 41 -17.37 19.10 -27.38
C LEU A 41 -16.11 19.44 -28.17
N ARG A 42 -15.47 20.55 -27.82
CA ARG A 42 -14.25 21.01 -28.47
C ARG A 42 -13.06 20.11 -28.11
N PRO A 43 -12.21 19.74 -29.08
CA PRO A 43 -10.92 19.12 -28.81
C PRO A 43 -10.00 20.04 -27.98
N GLY A 44 -9.11 19.45 -27.20
CA GLY A 44 -8.08 20.20 -26.45
C GLY A 44 -8.54 20.91 -25.18
N THR A 45 -9.78 20.71 -24.73
CA THR A 45 -10.27 21.13 -23.41
C THR A 45 -10.44 19.93 -22.47
N PHE A 46 -10.41 20.15 -21.15
CA PHE A 46 -10.26 19.07 -20.15
C PHE A 46 -11.25 19.13 -18.97
N TRP A 47 -12.43 19.71 -19.16
CA TRP A 47 -13.44 19.88 -18.11
C TRP A 47 -13.97 18.56 -17.56
N LEU A 48 -14.33 17.63 -18.45
CA LEU A 48 -14.75 16.27 -18.14
C LEU A 48 -13.58 15.47 -17.60
N THR A 49 -12.40 15.62 -18.21
CA THR A 49 -11.16 14.96 -17.76
C THR A 49 -10.85 15.27 -16.31
N ARG A 50 -10.99 16.53 -15.89
CA ARG A 50 -10.83 16.92 -14.48
C ARG A 50 -11.76 16.14 -13.55
N ILE A 51 -13.03 15.97 -13.91
CA ILE A 51 -14.00 15.25 -13.08
C ILE A 51 -13.58 13.78 -12.92
N VAL A 52 -13.19 13.13 -14.03
CA VAL A 52 -12.75 11.73 -14.00
C VAL A 52 -11.44 11.58 -13.22
N LEU A 53 -10.46 12.46 -13.46
CA LEU A 53 -9.18 12.49 -12.75
C LEU A 53 -9.36 12.62 -11.23
N LEU A 54 -10.13 13.62 -10.79
CA LEU A 54 -10.33 13.89 -9.36
C LEU A 54 -11.10 12.77 -8.68
N ARG A 55 -12.09 12.16 -9.36
CA ARG A 55 -12.79 10.98 -8.83
C ARG A 55 -11.88 9.76 -8.74
N ALA A 56 -11.09 9.49 -9.76
CA ALA A 56 -10.14 8.38 -9.76
C ALA A 56 -9.07 8.56 -8.67
N LEU A 57 -8.55 9.78 -8.49
CA LEU A 57 -7.62 10.13 -7.42
C LEU A 57 -8.28 10.01 -6.04
N ALA A 58 -9.51 10.50 -5.87
CA ALA A 58 -10.27 10.36 -4.62
C ALA A 58 -10.55 8.89 -4.29
N PHE A 59 -10.81 8.04 -5.28
CA PHE A 59 -10.94 6.59 -5.07
C PHE A 59 -9.64 5.98 -4.52
N VAL A 60 -8.47 6.32 -5.09
CA VAL A 60 -7.19 5.83 -4.56
C VAL A 60 -6.93 6.34 -3.15
N TYR A 61 -7.18 7.63 -2.88
CA TYR A 61 -7.10 8.17 -1.52
C TYR A 61 -8.02 7.43 -0.54
N PHE A 62 -9.28 7.17 -0.94
CA PHE A 62 -10.23 6.42 -0.12
C PHE A 62 -9.68 5.04 0.25
N VAL A 63 -9.16 4.29 -0.72
CA VAL A 63 -8.55 2.98 -0.47
C VAL A 63 -7.32 3.11 0.44
N ALA A 64 -6.47 4.10 0.20
CA ALA A 64 -5.26 4.30 0.99
C ALA A 64 -5.55 4.68 2.45
N PHE A 65 -6.55 5.54 2.69
CA PHE A 65 -7.03 5.85 4.03
C PHE A 65 -7.82 4.70 4.66
N LEU A 66 -8.49 3.85 3.89
CA LEU A 66 -9.13 2.64 4.40
C LEU A 66 -8.08 1.64 4.91
N VAL A 67 -7.00 1.46 4.16
CA VAL A 67 -5.83 0.67 4.56
C VAL A 67 -5.24 1.23 5.85
N ALA A 68 -5.04 2.55 5.92
CA ALA A 68 -4.53 3.23 7.11
C ALA A 68 -5.44 3.02 8.33
N PHE A 69 -6.75 3.24 8.17
CA PHE A 69 -7.75 3.10 9.24
C PHE A 69 -7.81 1.68 9.80
N GLN A 70 -7.65 0.66 8.96
CA GLN A 70 -7.75 -0.74 9.39
C GLN A 70 -6.45 -1.31 9.97
N GLN A 71 -5.28 -0.73 9.68
CA GLN A 71 -3.99 -1.34 10.02
C GLN A 71 -3.07 -0.45 10.85
N ASN A 72 -3.19 0.88 10.80
CA ASN A 72 -2.18 1.76 11.42
C ASN A 72 -2.12 1.63 12.93
N LYS A 73 -3.24 1.36 13.61
CA LYS A 73 -3.26 1.12 15.06
C LYS A 73 -2.34 -0.05 15.44
N GLN A 74 -2.42 -1.14 14.69
CA GLN A 74 -1.63 -2.36 14.92
C GLN A 74 -0.19 -2.24 14.41
N LEU A 75 0.07 -1.38 13.42
CA LEU A 75 1.39 -1.23 12.81
C LEU A 75 2.23 -0.15 13.50
N ILE A 76 1.65 1.01 13.76
CA ILE A 76 2.34 2.24 14.22
C ILE A 76 1.64 2.97 15.38
N GLY A 77 0.56 2.41 15.93
CA GLY A 77 -0.13 2.95 17.11
C GLY A 77 0.66 2.75 18.41
N ASP A 78 0.02 3.03 19.53
CA ASP A 78 0.62 2.99 20.88
C ASP A 78 1.16 1.59 21.21
N LYS A 79 0.42 0.57 20.77
CA LYS A 79 0.80 -0.85 20.86
C LYS A 79 1.15 -1.44 19.50
N GLY A 80 1.57 -0.61 18.54
CA GLY A 80 1.92 -1.06 17.20
C GLY A 80 3.21 -1.89 17.16
N LEU A 81 3.48 -2.52 16.01
CA LEU A 81 4.75 -3.20 15.74
C LEU A 81 5.95 -2.23 15.64
N LEU A 82 5.72 -0.99 15.23
CA LEU A 82 6.70 0.09 15.20
C LEU A 82 6.04 1.39 15.70
N PRO A 83 5.88 1.56 17.01
CA PRO A 83 5.15 2.69 17.58
C PRO A 83 5.69 4.05 17.10
N SER A 84 4.82 4.86 16.51
CA SER A 84 5.23 6.14 15.91
C SER A 84 5.65 7.18 16.95
N ALA A 85 5.10 7.12 18.17
CA ALA A 85 5.52 7.98 19.28
C ALA A 85 7.00 7.77 19.65
N VAL A 86 7.46 6.52 19.64
CA VAL A 86 8.88 6.17 19.88
C VAL A 86 9.76 6.68 18.75
N TYR A 87 9.29 6.56 17.50
CA TYR A 87 9.96 7.12 16.34
C TYR A 87 10.10 8.64 16.42
N LEU A 88 9.00 9.37 16.66
CA LEU A 88 9.02 10.83 16.79
C LEU A 88 9.89 11.29 17.96
N ALA A 89 9.88 10.57 19.09
CA ALA A 89 10.78 10.85 20.21
C ALA A 89 12.26 10.65 19.83
N SER A 90 12.58 9.64 19.02
CA SER A 90 13.94 9.40 18.52
C SER A 90 14.42 10.52 17.59
N VAL A 91 13.54 10.98 16.68
CA VAL A 91 13.82 12.12 15.78
C VAL A 91 14.00 13.41 16.59
N LYS A 92 13.12 13.66 17.57
CA LYS A 92 13.23 14.80 18.48
C LYS A 92 14.55 14.79 19.25
N ARG A 93 15.00 13.61 19.72
CA ARG A 93 16.28 13.44 20.44
C ARG A 93 17.48 13.71 19.51
N TYR A 94 17.41 13.26 18.27
CA TYR A 94 18.46 13.51 17.26
C TYR A 94 18.67 15.00 17.01
N PHE A 95 17.59 15.78 16.91
CA PHE A 95 17.64 17.24 16.75
C PHE A 95 17.67 18.02 18.08
N LYS A 96 18.33 17.46 19.11
CA LYS A 96 18.59 18.14 20.41
C LYS A 96 17.32 18.61 21.16
N GLY A 97 16.19 17.93 20.97
CA GLY A 97 15.01 18.07 21.82
C GLY A 97 14.03 19.18 21.46
N LYS A 98 14.35 20.05 20.50
CA LYS A 98 13.45 21.12 20.04
C LYS A 98 12.73 20.73 18.76
N ILE A 99 11.44 21.10 18.68
CA ILE A 99 10.67 21.00 17.43
C ILE A 99 11.04 22.23 16.59
N ASP A 100 12.25 22.20 16.04
CA ASP A 100 12.77 23.25 15.17
C ASP A 100 12.47 22.92 13.69
N TRP A 101 12.71 23.89 12.80
CA TRP A 101 12.53 23.72 11.35
C TRP A 101 13.24 22.49 10.78
N ASP A 102 14.39 22.12 11.33
CA ASP A 102 15.15 20.93 10.90
C ASP A 102 14.36 19.64 11.15
N SER A 103 13.76 19.51 12.34
CA SER A 103 12.94 18.34 12.71
C SER A 103 11.67 18.23 11.86
N LEU A 104 11.02 19.37 11.56
CA LEU A 104 9.85 19.45 10.70
C LEU A 104 10.19 19.16 9.24
N SER A 105 11.36 19.60 8.77
CA SER A 105 11.82 19.35 7.41
C SER A 105 12.16 17.86 7.19
N TYR A 106 12.63 17.19 8.25
CA TYR A 106 12.98 15.77 8.23
C TYR A 106 11.74 14.87 8.21
N ALA A 107 10.79 15.11 9.11
CA ALA A 107 9.54 14.35 9.20
C ALA A 107 8.33 15.30 9.16
N PRO A 108 7.95 15.83 7.99
CA PRO A 108 6.83 16.76 7.90
C PRO A 108 5.49 16.07 8.20
N THR A 109 4.91 16.34 9.36
CA THR A 109 3.64 15.75 9.79
C THR A 109 2.88 16.68 10.73
N LEU A 110 1.54 16.64 10.67
CA LEU A 110 0.68 17.34 11.63
C LEU A 110 0.82 16.78 13.06
N VAL A 111 1.29 15.53 13.20
CA VAL A 111 1.38 14.83 14.48
C VAL A 111 2.38 15.48 15.45
N TRP A 112 3.32 16.30 14.95
CA TRP A 112 4.20 17.10 15.81
C TRP A 112 3.44 18.06 16.74
N PHE A 113 2.25 18.51 16.31
CA PHE A 113 1.44 19.50 17.03
C PHE A 113 0.31 18.86 17.85
N LEU A 114 0.27 17.53 17.94
CA LEU A 114 -0.74 16.77 18.66
C LEU A 114 -0.11 16.07 19.87
N ASP A 115 -0.96 15.69 20.83
CA ASP A 115 -0.52 14.94 22.00
C ASP A 115 -0.24 13.46 21.67
N TRP A 116 1.02 13.05 21.76
CA TRP A 116 1.46 11.69 21.42
C TRP A 116 0.98 10.64 22.42
N GLY A 117 0.41 11.04 23.57
CA GLY A 117 -0.16 10.10 24.55
C GLY A 117 -1.38 9.32 24.04
N ASN A 118 -2.04 9.79 22.98
CA ASN A 118 -3.23 9.17 22.39
C ASN A 118 -3.04 8.87 20.89
N MET A 119 -1.94 8.21 20.52
CA MET A 119 -1.58 8.00 19.11
C MET A 119 -2.64 7.20 18.35
N ASP A 120 -3.24 6.19 18.99
CA ASP A 120 -4.29 5.38 18.37
C ASP A 120 -5.47 6.24 17.88
N SER A 121 -5.92 7.18 18.72
CA SER A 121 -7.02 8.11 18.39
C SER A 121 -6.63 9.10 17.30
N ILE A 122 -5.38 9.57 17.29
CA ILE A 122 -4.85 10.45 16.24
C ILE A 122 -4.87 9.73 14.89
N LEU A 123 -4.37 8.50 14.84
CA LEU A 123 -4.32 7.70 13.62
C LEU A 123 -5.73 7.40 13.07
N ASP A 124 -6.67 7.04 13.95
CA ASP A 124 -8.07 6.81 13.59
C ASP A 124 -8.71 8.10 13.05
N CYS A 125 -8.50 9.24 13.72
CA CYS A 125 -9.07 10.54 13.31
C CYS A 125 -8.51 11.01 11.95
N LEU A 126 -7.19 10.97 11.77
CA LEU A 126 -6.55 11.34 10.49
C LEU A 126 -7.07 10.47 9.34
N SER A 127 -7.17 9.15 9.57
CA SER A 127 -7.62 8.21 8.55
C SER A 127 -9.12 8.34 8.27
N ALA A 128 -9.96 8.52 9.29
CA ALA A 128 -11.39 8.72 9.16
C ALA A 128 -11.72 10.04 8.45
N LEU A 129 -11.03 11.13 8.78
CA LEU A 129 -11.20 12.41 8.07
C LEU A 129 -10.79 12.27 6.60
N GLY A 130 -9.68 11.60 6.32
CA GLY A 130 -9.26 11.28 4.95
C GLY A 130 -10.29 10.46 4.18
N LEU A 131 -10.89 9.44 4.82
CA LEU A 131 -11.99 8.64 4.25
C LEU A 131 -13.21 9.49 3.93
N VAL A 132 -13.66 10.35 4.85
CA VAL A 132 -14.85 11.20 4.67
C VAL A 132 -14.64 12.19 3.52
N VAL A 133 -13.50 12.89 3.50
CA VAL A 133 -13.22 13.89 2.45
C VAL A 133 -13.06 13.22 1.09
N SER A 134 -12.36 12.09 1.00
CA SER A 134 -12.20 11.36 -0.26
C SER A 134 -13.52 10.76 -0.76
N ALA A 135 -14.34 10.20 0.11
CA ALA A 135 -15.68 9.71 -0.22
C ALA A 135 -16.59 10.84 -0.73
N PHE A 136 -16.55 12.01 -0.09
CA PHE A 136 -17.29 13.18 -0.54
C PHE A 136 -16.92 13.58 -1.97
N ILE A 137 -15.63 13.67 -2.30
CA ILE A 137 -15.16 14.01 -3.65
C ILE A 137 -15.55 12.92 -4.65
N LEU A 138 -15.40 11.64 -4.28
CA LEU A 138 -15.73 10.51 -5.13
C LEU A 138 -17.21 10.51 -5.54
N VAL A 139 -18.12 10.65 -4.56
CA VAL A 139 -19.58 10.64 -4.79
C VAL A 139 -20.02 11.92 -5.50
N THR A 140 -19.68 13.08 -4.94
CA THR A 140 -20.19 14.35 -5.45
C THR A 140 -19.51 14.78 -6.75
N GLY A 141 -18.26 14.38 -7.00
CA GLY A 141 -17.42 14.90 -8.09
C GLY A 141 -17.05 16.37 -7.94
N CYS A 142 -17.30 16.97 -6.76
CA CYS A 142 -16.96 18.34 -6.44
C CYS A 142 -15.68 18.34 -5.61
N ALA A 143 -14.67 19.10 -6.04
CA ALA A 143 -13.46 19.34 -5.27
C ALA A 143 -12.97 20.77 -5.48
N ASN A 144 -12.28 21.30 -4.48
CA ASN A 144 -11.58 22.57 -4.53
C ASN A 144 -10.14 22.36 -4.02
N MET A 145 -9.28 23.38 -4.16
CA MET A 145 -7.89 23.29 -3.70
C MET A 145 -7.80 22.96 -2.21
N ILE A 146 -8.71 23.49 -1.38
CA ILE A 146 -8.70 23.29 0.08
C ILE A 146 -8.91 21.82 0.44
N LEU A 147 -9.95 21.17 -0.11
CA LEU A 147 -10.24 19.76 0.16
C LEU A 147 -9.11 18.84 -0.33
N MET A 148 -8.55 19.13 -1.51
CA MET A 148 -7.41 18.37 -2.02
C MET A 148 -6.15 18.58 -1.17
N THR A 149 -5.91 19.80 -0.69
CA THR A 149 -4.79 20.09 0.22
C THR A 149 -4.97 19.40 1.56
N ILE A 150 -6.19 19.37 2.12
CA ILE A 150 -6.48 18.63 3.35
C ILE A 150 -6.17 17.14 3.15
N LEU A 151 -6.68 16.51 2.09
CA LEU A 151 -6.36 15.11 1.78
C LEU A 151 -4.85 14.86 1.66
N TRP A 152 -4.15 15.77 0.96
CA TRP A 152 -2.72 15.67 0.76
C TRP A 152 -1.95 15.78 2.08
N ILE A 153 -2.25 16.76 2.93
CA ILE A 153 -1.59 16.95 4.24
C ILE A 153 -1.85 15.77 5.17
N LEU A 154 -3.10 15.28 5.23
CA LEU A 154 -3.46 14.12 6.06
C LEU A 154 -2.66 12.89 5.63
N TYR A 155 -2.58 12.63 4.33
CA TYR A 155 -1.83 11.48 3.82
C TYR A 155 -0.33 11.62 4.01
N HIS A 156 0.21 12.82 3.74
CA HIS A 156 1.63 13.14 3.96
C HIS A 156 2.04 12.94 5.41
N SER A 157 1.17 13.33 6.35
CA SER A 157 1.38 13.12 7.79
C SER A 157 1.53 11.63 8.13
N LEU A 158 0.68 10.76 7.57
CA LEU A 158 0.75 9.31 7.77
C LEU A 158 2.00 8.70 7.14
N VAL A 159 2.35 9.14 5.92
CA VAL A 159 3.53 8.64 5.19
C VAL A 159 4.83 8.91 5.96
N ASN A 160 4.97 10.08 6.59
CA ASN A 160 6.21 10.44 7.29
C ASN A 160 6.38 9.79 8.67
N ILE A 161 5.29 9.41 9.35
CA ILE A 161 5.36 8.64 10.61
C ILE A 161 5.30 7.12 10.40
N GLY A 162 4.96 6.71 9.18
CA GLY A 162 4.70 5.32 8.80
C GLY A 162 5.92 4.42 8.72
N GLN A 163 7.14 4.97 8.78
CA GLN A 163 8.41 4.23 8.76
C GLN A 163 8.46 3.23 7.58
N ILE A 164 8.97 2.02 7.78
CA ILE A 164 9.05 0.97 6.75
C ILE A 164 7.69 0.57 6.20
N TRP A 165 6.60 0.72 6.96
CA TRP A 165 5.24 0.40 6.50
C TRP A 165 4.77 1.31 5.37
N TYR A 166 5.41 2.48 5.16
CA TYR A 166 5.09 3.45 4.11
C TYR A 166 6.30 3.72 3.17
N SER A 167 7.24 2.77 3.10
CA SER A 167 8.45 2.86 2.25
C SER A 167 8.21 2.52 0.77
N PHE A 168 6.96 2.25 0.37
CA PHE A 168 6.63 1.79 -0.97
C PHE A 168 6.52 2.93 -1.99
N GLY A 169 6.92 2.70 -3.24
CA GLY A 169 6.95 3.75 -4.28
C GLY A 169 5.59 4.38 -4.59
N TRP A 170 4.49 3.64 -4.45
CA TRP A 170 3.13 4.18 -4.65
C TRP A 170 2.71 5.17 -3.56
N GLU A 171 3.36 5.18 -2.40
CA GLU A 171 3.11 6.16 -1.33
C GLU A 171 3.57 7.55 -1.77
N SER A 172 4.80 7.64 -2.27
CA SER A 172 5.35 8.87 -2.87
C SER A 172 4.62 9.26 -4.15
N GLN A 173 4.17 8.29 -4.96
CA GLN A 173 3.33 8.57 -6.14
C GLN A 173 1.98 9.17 -5.76
N LEU A 174 1.35 8.74 -4.66
CA LEU A 174 0.05 9.28 -4.25
C LEU A 174 0.20 10.73 -3.79
N LEU A 175 1.29 11.05 -3.11
CA LEU A 175 1.61 12.43 -2.71
C LEU A 175 1.84 13.34 -3.92
N GLU A 176 2.62 12.89 -4.91
CA GLU A 176 2.88 13.66 -6.13
C GLU A 176 1.61 13.84 -6.98
N THR A 177 0.83 12.77 -7.19
CA THR A 177 -0.45 12.81 -7.92
C THR A 177 -1.48 13.68 -7.20
N GLY A 178 -1.51 13.59 -5.88
CA GLY A 178 -2.31 14.42 -4.98
C GLY A 178 -2.01 15.91 -5.12
N PHE A 179 -0.72 16.25 -5.07
CA PHE A 179 -0.25 17.62 -5.22
C PHE A 179 -0.65 18.21 -6.58
N LEU A 180 -0.49 17.47 -7.67
CA LEU A 180 -1.02 17.85 -8.99
C LEU A 180 -2.54 18.05 -8.98
N GLY A 181 -3.27 17.19 -8.26
CA GLY A 181 -4.72 17.28 -8.08
C GLY A 181 -5.20 18.56 -7.39
N ILE A 182 -4.41 19.12 -6.47
CA ILE A 182 -4.68 20.42 -5.82
C ILE A 182 -4.80 21.49 -6.90
N PHE A 183 -3.78 21.63 -7.75
CA PHE A 183 -3.74 22.65 -8.79
C PHE A 183 -4.70 22.35 -9.94
N LEU A 184 -5.31 21.17 -10.03
CA LEU A 184 -6.37 20.92 -11.01
C LEU A 184 -7.72 21.56 -10.61
N CYS A 185 -7.88 21.92 -9.33
CA CYS A 185 -9.12 22.40 -8.74
C CYS A 185 -9.21 23.95 -8.70
N PRO A 186 -10.42 24.52 -8.67
CA PRO A 186 -10.63 25.92 -8.29
C PRO A 186 -10.32 26.13 -6.79
N LEU A 187 -9.97 27.35 -6.39
CA LEU A 187 -9.62 27.63 -4.98
C LEU A 187 -10.80 27.42 -4.02
N TRP A 188 -11.95 28.06 -4.30
CA TRP A 188 -13.11 28.07 -3.39
C TRP A 188 -14.34 27.31 -3.92
N SER A 189 -14.50 27.18 -5.24
CA SER A 189 -15.75 26.70 -5.83
C SER A 189 -15.95 25.19 -5.65
N LEU A 190 -17.07 24.77 -5.04
CA LEU A 190 -17.51 23.37 -4.94
C LEU A 190 -18.46 22.98 -6.08
N SER A 191 -18.06 23.29 -7.32
CA SER A 191 -18.80 22.90 -8.52
C SER A 191 -18.03 21.84 -9.32
N ARG A 192 -18.75 20.93 -9.98
CA ARG A 192 -18.16 19.98 -10.95
C ARG A 192 -17.58 20.70 -12.17
N THR A 193 -18.22 21.81 -12.55
CA THR A 193 -17.91 22.61 -13.74
C THR A 193 -17.87 24.09 -13.36
N PRO A 194 -16.87 24.55 -12.58
CA PRO A 194 -16.72 25.95 -12.18
C PRO A 194 -16.57 26.87 -13.39
N LEU A 195 -17.55 27.75 -13.62
CA LEU A 195 -17.65 28.60 -14.82
C LEU A 195 -16.35 29.36 -15.13
N ARG A 196 -15.63 29.83 -14.10
CA ARG A 196 -14.49 30.77 -14.22
C ARG A 196 -13.12 30.13 -13.96
N SER A 197 -13.04 28.81 -13.89
CA SER A 197 -11.78 28.09 -13.62
C SER A 197 -11.63 26.93 -14.61
N PRO A 198 -11.21 27.23 -15.85
CA PRO A 198 -10.86 26.19 -16.81
C PRO A 198 -9.67 25.37 -16.26
N PRO A 199 -9.63 24.05 -16.52
CA PRO A 199 -8.47 23.23 -16.17
C PRO A 199 -7.20 23.76 -16.83
N SER A 200 -6.15 23.94 -16.03
CA SER A 200 -4.86 24.43 -16.50
C SER A 200 -4.14 23.38 -17.36
N LEU A 201 -3.73 23.79 -18.57
CA LEU A 201 -2.93 22.93 -19.45
C LEU A 201 -1.56 22.58 -18.85
N ILE A 202 -1.02 23.46 -18.00
CA ILE A 202 0.25 23.21 -17.28
C ILE A 202 0.07 22.01 -16.35
N VAL A 203 -1.04 21.95 -15.62
CA VAL A 203 -1.34 20.84 -14.70
C VAL A 203 -1.62 19.55 -15.47
N ILE A 204 -2.35 19.63 -16.60
CA ILE A 204 -2.56 18.48 -17.50
C ILE A 204 -1.23 17.93 -18.02
N TRP A 205 -0.30 18.80 -18.41
CA TRP A 205 1.05 18.41 -18.78
C TRP A 205 1.86 17.86 -17.59
N GLY A 206 1.63 18.35 -16.37
CA GLY A 206 2.18 17.76 -15.15
C GLY A 206 1.77 16.30 -14.96
N PHE A 207 0.49 15.97 -15.17
CA PHE A 207 0.03 14.58 -15.16
C PHE A 207 0.62 13.76 -16.31
N ARG A 208 0.72 14.32 -17.52
CA ARG A 208 1.37 13.66 -18.67
C ARG A 208 2.85 13.40 -18.41
N TRP A 209 3.54 14.35 -17.79
CA TRP A 209 4.93 14.22 -17.37
C TRP A 209 5.09 13.14 -16.29
N LEU A 210 4.14 13.06 -15.35
CA LEU A 210 4.12 12.00 -14.34
C LEU A 210 4.00 10.60 -14.97
N ILE A 211 3.01 10.36 -15.85
CA ILE A 211 2.89 9.04 -16.50
C ILE A 211 4.10 8.73 -17.40
N PHE A 212 4.65 9.73 -18.09
CA PHE A 212 5.88 9.57 -18.86
C PHE A 212 7.03 9.04 -17.99
N ARG A 213 7.29 9.69 -16.84
CA ARG A 213 8.33 9.29 -15.91
C ARG A 213 8.09 7.93 -15.28
N ILE A 214 6.85 7.62 -14.91
CA ILE A 214 6.49 6.33 -14.31
C ILE A 214 6.84 5.20 -15.28
N MET A 215 6.37 5.29 -16.53
CA MET A 215 6.53 4.23 -17.51
C MET A 215 7.97 4.13 -18.01
N LEU A 216 8.59 5.26 -18.35
CA LEU A 216 9.97 5.27 -18.82
C LEU A 216 10.94 4.81 -17.71
N GLY A 217 10.75 5.27 -16.48
CA GLY A 217 11.56 4.83 -15.33
C GLY A 217 11.43 3.33 -15.05
N ALA A 218 10.20 2.80 -15.15
CA ALA A 218 9.93 1.37 -15.01
C ALA A 218 10.55 0.53 -16.14
N GLY A 219 10.58 1.01 -17.38
CA GLY A 219 11.22 0.30 -18.50
C GLY A 219 12.74 0.36 -18.44
N LEU A 220 13.29 1.54 -18.14
CA LEU A 220 14.74 1.74 -18.08
C LEU A 220 15.38 0.90 -16.97
N ILE A 221 14.72 0.75 -15.81
CA ILE A 221 15.28 -0.10 -14.77
C ILE A 221 15.31 -1.55 -15.21
N LYS A 222 14.29 -2.04 -15.91
CA LYS A 222 14.24 -3.45 -16.29
C LYS A 222 15.42 -3.77 -17.21
N ILE A 223 15.67 -2.91 -18.19
CA ILE A 223 16.83 -3.05 -19.08
C ILE A 223 18.16 -2.91 -18.34
N ARG A 224 18.27 -2.03 -17.34
CA ARG A 224 19.53 -1.74 -16.63
C ARG A 224 19.83 -2.72 -15.49
N GLY A 225 18.81 -3.15 -14.76
CA GLY A 225 18.91 -3.90 -13.51
C GLY A 225 19.28 -5.37 -13.73
N ASP A 226 18.40 -6.13 -14.39
CA ASP A 226 18.57 -7.58 -14.50
C ASP A 226 18.77 -8.07 -15.94
N SER A 227 19.77 -8.93 -16.11
CA SER A 227 20.02 -9.63 -17.37
C SER A 227 18.82 -10.41 -17.91
N CYS A 228 17.91 -10.89 -17.06
CA CYS A 228 16.74 -11.65 -17.54
C CYS A 228 15.81 -10.81 -18.42
N TRP A 229 15.78 -9.49 -18.25
CA TRP A 229 14.92 -8.60 -19.04
C TRP A 229 15.45 -8.50 -20.47
N ARG A 230 16.78 -8.36 -20.59
CA ARG A 230 17.49 -8.35 -21.87
C ARG A 230 17.44 -9.71 -22.58
N GLN A 231 17.38 -10.80 -21.82
CA GLN A 231 17.24 -12.17 -22.34
C GLN A 231 15.79 -12.60 -22.58
N LEU A 232 14.80 -11.74 -22.29
CA LEU A 232 13.36 -12.01 -22.42
C LEU A 232 12.84 -13.19 -21.56
N THR A 233 13.50 -13.50 -20.45
CA THR A 233 13.17 -14.66 -19.59
C THR A 233 12.55 -14.30 -18.25
N CYS A 234 12.45 -13.02 -17.87
CA CYS A 234 11.95 -12.65 -16.53
C CYS A 234 10.53 -13.14 -16.23
N MET A 235 9.65 -13.16 -17.24
CA MET A 235 8.26 -13.61 -17.07
C MET A 235 8.13 -15.09 -16.73
N ASN A 236 9.16 -15.91 -17.00
CA ASN A 236 9.22 -17.32 -16.56
C ASN A 236 9.21 -17.45 -15.03
N TYR A 237 9.63 -16.41 -14.30
CA TYR A 237 9.74 -16.43 -12.84
C TYR A 237 8.70 -15.50 -12.17
N HIS A 238 8.42 -14.35 -12.80
CA HIS A 238 7.70 -13.25 -12.19
C HIS A 238 6.37 -13.66 -11.53
N TYR A 239 5.52 -14.42 -12.22
CA TYR A 239 4.19 -14.79 -11.72
C TYR A 239 4.22 -15.60 -10.40
N GLU A 240 5.21 -16.47 -10.21
CA GLU A 240 5.38 -17.26 -8.99
C GLU A 240 6.03 -16.45 -7.87
N THR A 241 6.96 -15.55 -8.23
CA THR A 241 7.79 -14.85 -7.25
C THR A 241 7.26 -13.48 -6.82
N GLN A 242 6.21 -12.96 -7.49
CA GLN A 242 5.46 -11.74 -7.15
C GLN A 242 5.07 -11.65 -5.67
N PRO A 243 5.14 -10.47 -5.00
CA PRO A 243 4.91 -10.32 -3.55
C PRO A 243 3.65 -11.02 -3.02
N VAL A 244 2.50 -10.77 -3.66
CA VAL A 244 1.24 -11.45 -3.37
C VAL A 244 0.63 -11.88 -4.72
N PRO A 245 0.89 -13.12 -5.18
CA PRO A 245 0.34 -13.58 -6.44
C PRO A 245 -1.17 -13.76 -6.31
N ASN A 246 -1.88 -13.70 -7.43
CA ASN A 246 -3.32 -13.93 -7.48
C ASN A 246 -3.63 -15.29 -8.15
N PRO A 247 -4.89 -15.74 -8.18
CA PRO A 247 -5.25 -17.01 -8.81
C PRO A 247 -4.87 -17.09 -10.29
N LEU A 248 -4.90 -15.97 -11.02
CA LEU A 248 -4.58 -15.97 -12.44
C LEU A 248 -3.07 -16.14 -12.67
N ALA A 249 -2.21 -15.58 -11.81
CA ALA A 249 -0.77 -15.76 -11.84
C ALA A 249 -0.37 -17.25 -11.83
N TYR A 250 -1.11 -18.09 -11.09
CA TYR A 250 -0.92 -19.55 -11.07
C TYR A 250 -1.03 -20.17 -12.46
N TYR A 251 -2.01 -19.73 -13.26
CA TYR A 251 -2.22 -20.23 -14.62
C TYR A 251 -1.27 -19.55 -15.63
N LEU A 252 -1.06 -18.24 -15.51
CA LEU A 252 -0.17 -17.49 -16.40
C LEU A 252 1.28 -17.99 -16.31
N HIS A 253 1.74 -18.37 -15.11
CA HIS A 253 3.05 -18.98 -14.90
C HIS A 253 3.28 -20.28 -15.71
N ARG A 254 2.21 -20.92 -16.20
CA ARG A 254 2.28 -22.17 -16.96
C ARG A 254 2.20 -21.96 -18.47
N THR A 255 2.09 -20.71 -18.92
CA THR A 255 2.08 -20.45 -20.36
C THR A 255 3.43 -20.79 -21.00
N PRO A 256 3.46 -21.10 -22.31
CA PRO A 256 4.70 -21.49 -22.97
C PRO A 256 5.77 -20.40 -22.92
N TRP A 257 7.04 -20.79 -22.92
CA TRP A 257 8.18 -19.86 -22.85
C TRP A 257 8.17 -18.78 -23.95
N TRP A 258 7.70 -19.09 -25.16
CA TRP A 258 7.60 -18.11 -26.26
C TRP A 258 6.57 -17.02 -25.97
N PHE A 259 5.51 -17.35 -25.21
CA PHE A 259 4.51 -16.39 -24.78
C PHE A 259 5.10 -15.42 -23.76
N HIS A 260 5.85 -15.94 -22.78
CA HIS A 260 6.60 -15.13 -21.82
C HIS A 260 7.63 -14.19 -22.46
N GLN A 261 8.28 -14.62 -23.54
CA GLN A 261 9.16 -13.75 -24.32
C GLN A 261 8.39 -12.61 -24.99
N LEU A 262 7.24 -12.92 -25.60
CA LEU A 262 6.35 -11.92 -26.20
C LEU A 262 5.83 -10.93 -25.15
N GLU A 263 5.40 -11.40 -23.98
CA GLU A 263 4.99 -10.56 -22.85
C GLU A 263 6.11 -9.61 -22.43
N THR A 264 7.34 -10.13 -22.34
CA THR A 264 8.50 -9.32 -21.99
C THR A 264 8.78 -8.26 -23.06
N LEU A 265 8.72 -8.62 -24.34
CA LEU A 265 8.89 -7.67 -25.44
C LEU A 265 7.79 -6.59 -25.44
N PHE A 266 6.53 -6.97 -25.23
CA PHE A 266 5.41 -6.05 -25.14
C PHE A 266 5.55 -5.11 -23.94
N ASN A 267 6.00 -5.61 -22.79
CA ASN A 267 6.33 -4.78 -21.63
C ASN A 267 7.37 -3.71 -22.00
N HIS A 268 8.46 -4.07 -22.68
CA HIS A 268 9.45 -3.10 -23.14
C HIS A 268 8.86 -2.07 -24.11
N PHE A 269 8.01 -2.50 -25.05
CA PHE A 269 7.35 -1.57 -25.97
C PHE A 269 6.47 -0.55 -25.24
N ILE A 270 5.61 -0.99 -24.31
CA ILE A 270 4.70 -0.11 -23.56
C ILE A 270 5.46 0.83 -22.60
N GLU A 271 6.56 0.36 -22.00
CA GLU A 271 7.30 1.13 -21.02
C GLU A 271 8.37 2.05 -21.63
N LEU A 272 8.98 1.68 -22.77
CA LEU A 272 10.09 2.43 -23.37
C LEU A 272 9.70 3.20 -24.63
N VAL A 273 8.74 2.71 -25.43
CA VAL A 273 8.40 3.35 -26.72
C VAL A 273 7.14 4.19 -26.59
N VAL A 274 6.07 3.60 -26.06
CA VAL A 274 4.77 4.27 -25.95
C VAL A 274 4.82 5.61 -25.21
N PRO A 275 5.59 5.84 -24.13
CA PRO A 275 5.64 7.14 -23.45
C PRO A 275 5.94 8.32 -24.38
N PHE A 276 6.77 8.11 -25.41
CA PHE A 276 7.11 9.15 -26.38
C PHE A 276 5.93 9.59 -27.25
N PHE A 277 4.86 8.79 -27.35
CA PHE A 277 3.65 9.15 -28.09
C PHE A 277 2.96 10.39 -27.52
N LEU A 278 3.21 10.74 -26.25
CA LEU A 278 2.73 12.00 -25.65
C LEU A 278 3.21 13.25 -26.39
N PHE A 279 4.36 13.18 -27.05
CA PHE A 279 4.95 14.29 -27.79
C PHE A 279 4.54 14.31 -29.28
N LEU A 280 3.85 13.27 -29.77
CA LEU A 280 3.47 13.11 -31.18
C LEU A 280 2.05 13.64 -31.50
N GLY A 281 1.58 14.61 -30.72
CA GLY A 281 0.29 15.27 -30.92
C GLY A 281 -0.92 14.52 -30.35
N ARG A 282 -2.13 15.06 -30.61
CA ARG A 282 -3.39 14.64 -29.95
C ARG A 282 -3.72 13.16 -30.15
N ARG A 283 -3.67 12.66 -31.39
CA ARG A 283 -4.07 11.28 -31.71
C ARG A 283 -3.17 10.27 -31.01
N MET A 284 -1.87 10.49 -31.06
CA MET A 284 -0.88 9.63 -30.40
C MET A 284 -0.96 9.74 -28.88
N GLY A 285 -1.28 10.92 -28.33
CA GLY A 285 -1.59 11.07 -26.90
C GLY A 285 -2.77 10.21 -26.46
N ILE A 286 -3.84 10.13 -27.25
CA ILE A 286 -4.99 9.25 -26.96
C ILE A 286 -4.56 7.78 -27.02
N VAL A 287 -3.81 7.38 -28.05
CA VAL A 287 -3.27 6.01 -28.19
C VAL A 287 -2.41 5.65 -26.99
N HIS A 288 -1.52 6.56 -26.55
CA HIS A 288 -0.76 6.42 -25.31
C HIS A 288 -1.68 6.14 -24.13
N GLY A 289 -2.67 7.02 -23.88
CA GLY A 289 -3.59 6.86 -22.76
C GLY A 289 -4.32 5.51 -22.75
N VAL A 290 -4.78 5.05 -23.92
CA VAL A 290 -5.44 3.74 -24.06
C VAL A 290 -4.48 2.59 -23.76
N LEU A 291 -3.30 2.59 -24.41
CA LEU A 291 -2.31 1.54 -24.22
C LEU A 291 -1.84 1.44 -22.77
N GLN A 292 -1.60 2.59 -22.12
CA GLN A 292 -1.21 2.61 -20.70
C GLN A 292 -2.33 2.07 -19.80
N ILE A 293 -3.59 2.49 -20.00
CA ILE A 293 -4.70 1.99 -19.18
C ILE A 293 -4.89 0.48 -19.37
N LEU A 294 -4.87 -0.01 -20.62
CA LEU A 294 -5.00 -1.44 -20.91
C LEU A 294 -3.87 -2.24 -20.25
N PHE A 295 -2.63 -1.75 -20.37
CA PHE A 295 -1.48 -2.38 -19.73
C PHE A 295 -1.63 -2.44 -18.20
N GLN A 296 -2.05 -1.35 -17.55
CA GLN A 296 -2.28 -1.35 -16.10
C GLN A 296 -3.43 -2.30 -15.68
N VAL A 297 -4.50 -2.39 -16.47
CA VAL A 297 -5.60 -3.34 -16.22
C VAL A 297 -5.11 -4.79 -16.33
N LEU A 298 -4.29 -5.11 -17.32
CA LEU A 298 -3.67 -6.45 -17.43
C LEU A 298 -2.83 -6.77 -16.18
N LEU A 299 -2.02 -5.82 -15.70
CA LEU A 299 -1.23 -5.98 -14.48
C LEU A 299 -2.09 -6.21 -13.23
N ILE A 300 -3.23 -5.49 -13.09
CA ILE A 300 -4.19 -5.68 -12.00
C ILE A 300 -4.79 -7.09 -12.05
N VAL A 301 -5.16 -7.55 -13.23
CA VAL A 301 -5.76 -8.87 -13.44
C VAL A 301 -4.73 -9.98 -13.23
N SER A 302 -3.44 -9.73 -13.47
CA SER A 302 -2.38 -10.75 -13.38
C SER A 302 -1.63 -10.82 -12.04
N GLY A 303 -1.79 -9.85 -11.13
CA GLY A 303 -1.12 -9.85 -9.82
C GLY A 303 -1.64 -8.79 -8.85
N ASN A 304 -1.34 -8.93 -7.55
CA ASN A 304 -1.74 -7.94 -6.55
C ASN A 304 -0.60 -6.95 -6.26
N LEU A 305 -0.65 -5.78 -6.90
CA LEU A 305 0.31 -4.69 -6.71
C LEU A 305 -0.28 -3.51 -5.91
N SER A 306 -1.06 -3.81 -4.86
CA SER A 306 -1.73 -2.76 -4.06
C SER A 306 -2.56 -1.84 -4.98
N PHE A 307 -2.55 -0.53 -4.74
CA PHE A 307 -3.14 0.51 -5.57
C PHE A 307 -2.15 1.14 -6.57
N LEU A 308 -0.95 0.57 -6.77
CA LEU A 308 0.07 1.11 -7.70
C LEU A 308 -0.44 1.25 -9.13
N ASN A 309 -1.03 0.17 -9.68
CA ASN A 309 -1.52 0.15 -11.05
C ASN A 309 -2.68 1.15 -11.25
N TRP A 310 -3.58 1.23 -10.26
CA TRP A 310 -4.68 2.19 -10.23
C TRP A 310 -4.16 3.63 -10.24
N LEU A 311 -3.13 3.90 -9.46
CA LEU A 311 -2.50 5.20 -9.38
C LEU A 311 -1.72 5.57 -10.64
N THR A 312 -1.34 4.58 -11.47
CA THR A 312 -0.73 4.78 -12.79
C THR A 312 -1.79 5.01 -13.88
N ILE A 313 -3.00 4.45 -13.71
CA ILE A 313 -4.17 4.77 -14.56
C ILE A 313 -4.56 6.25 -14.40
N VAL A 314 -4.54 6.80 -13.18
CA VAL A 314 -4.94 8.19 -12.91
C VAL A 314 -4.26 9.21 -13.85
N PRO A 315 -2.92 9.38 -13.89
CA PRO A 315 -2.27 10.33 -14.78
C PRO A 315 -2.47 10.02 -16.27
N SER A 316 -2.70 8.75 -16.63
CA SER A 316 -3.02 8.36 -18.02
C SER A 316 -4.33 8.98 -18.51
N LEU A 317 -5.27 9.28 -17.60
CA LEU A 317 -6.53 9.94 -17.94
C LEU A 317 -6.33 11.37 -18.50
N ALA A 318 -5.22 12.04 -18.16
CA ALA A 318 -4.88 13.37 -18.70
C ALA A 318 -4.57 13.37 -20.21
N CYS A 319 -4.51 12.19 -20.83
CA CYS A 319 -4.36 12.04 -22.27
C CYS A 319 -5.67 12.26 -23.05
N PHE A 320 -6.82 12.14 -22.40
CA PHE A 320 -8.14 12.25 -23.03
C PHE A 320 -8.72 13.64 -22.82
N ASP A 321 -9.09 14.32 -23.90
CA ASP A 321 -9.80 15.60 -23.87
C ASP A 321 -11.33 15.40 -23.78
N ASP A 322 -12.07 16.50 -23.63
CA ASP A 322 -13.53 16.50 -23.50
C ASP A 322 -14.21 15.84 -24.71
N ALA A 323 -13.70 16.08 -25.92
CA ALA A 323 -14.19 15.43 -27.14
C ALA A 323 -14.06 13.90 -27.07
N THR A 324 -12.96 13.40 -26.49
CA THR A 324 -12.72 11.96 -26.36
C THR A 324 -13.51 11.34 -25.20
N LEU A 325 -13.65 12.01 -24.06
CA LEU A 325 -14.40 11.50 -22.90
C LEU A 325 -15.91 11.74 -22.99
N GLY A 326 -16.38 12.53 -23.96
CA GLY A 326 -17.78 12.92 -24.10
C GLY A 326 -18.76 11.75 -24.24
N PHE A 327 -18.32 10.55 -24.62
CA PHE A 327 -19.19 9.36 -24.68
C PHE A 327 -19.53 8.80 -23.29
N ALA A 328 -18.66 8.99 -22.30
CA ALA A 328 -18.86 8.47 -20.94
C ALA A 328 -19.87 9.30 -20.12
N PHE A 329 -20.35 10.43 -20.66
CA PHE A 329 -21.27 11.34 -20.00
C PHE A 329 -22.62 11.41 -20.73
N SER A 330 -23.71 11.38 -19.96
CA SER A 330 -25.07 11.47 -20.49
C SER A 330 -25.28 12.74 -21.31
N SER A 331 -25.93 12.60 -22.47
CA SER A 331 -26.29 13.71 -23.35
C SER A 331 -27.65 14.33 -23.01
N ARG A 332 -28.22 14.02 -21.83
CA ARG A 332 -29.48 14.60 -21.35
C ARG A 332 -29.36 16.12 -21.17
N PRO A 333 -30.40 16.91 -21.53
CA PRO A 333 -30.45 18.33 -21.22
C PRO A 333 -30.19 18.59 -19.72
N GLY A 334 -29.38 19.59 -19.40
CA GLY A 334 -28.98 19.91 -18.03
C GLY A 334 -27.88 19.03 -17.42
N GLY A 335 -27.47 17.96 -18.11
CA GLY A 335 -26.35 17.09 -17.70
C GLY A 335 -24.98 17.77 -17.78
N VAL A 336 -23.96 17.15 -17.19
CA VAL A 336 -22.58 17.68 -17.13
C VAL A 336 -22.03 17.96 -18.54
N LYS A 337 -22.27 17.06 -19.50
CA LYS A 337 -21.85 17.22 -20.90
C LYS A 337 -22.46 18.46 -21.56
N ALA A 338 -23.76 18.69 -21.33
CA ALA A 338 -24.47 19.86 -21.85
C ALA A 338 -23.89 21.16 -21.26
N ARG A 339 -23.66 21.19 -19.94
CA ARG A 339 -23.04 22.34 -19.27
C ARG A 339 -21.63 22.64 -19.79
N VAL A 340 -20.81 21.62 -20.04
CA VAL A 340 -19.46 21.83 -20.60
C VAL A 340 -19.53 22.39 -22.03
N ALA A 341 -20.44 21.91 -22.87
CA ALA A 341 -20.61 22.48 -24.20
C ALA A 341 -21.06 23.95 -24.16
N GLU A 342 -21.97 24.30 -23.25
CA GLU A 342 -22.37 25.70 -23.01
C GLU A 342 -21.19 26.56 -22.54
N LEU A 343 -20.36 26.06 -21.62
CA LEU A 343 -19.15 26.75 -21.16
C LEU A 343 -18.17 27.00 -22.31
N GLN A 344 -17.95 25.99 -23.15
CA GLN A 344 -17.06 26.10 -24.31
C GLN A 344 -17.60 27.10 -25.35
N ALA A 345 -18.93 27.21 -25.50
CA ALA A 345 -19.54 28.21 -26.37
C ALA A 345 -19.35 29.63 -25.81
N ARG A 346 -19.63 29.85 -24.52
CA ARG A 346 -19.51 31.15 -23.84
C ARG A 346 -18.08 31.66 -23.72
N GLY A 347 -17.10 30.76 -23.55
CA GLY A 347 -15.68 31.13 -23.42
C GLY A 347 -15.08 31.83 -24.64
N VAL A 348 -15.79 31.88 -25.78
CA VAL A 348 -15.40 32.66 -26.96
C VAL A 348 -15.79 34.14 -26.83
N GLU A 349 -16.76 34.48 -25.97
CA GLU A 349 -17.36 35.82 -25.91
C GLU A 349 -16.74 36.75 -24.85
N GLU A 350 -16.00 36.24 -23.85
CA GLU A 350 -15.38 37.08 -22.81
C GLU A 350 -13.98 37.60 -23.22
N SER A 351 -13.90 38.83 -23.74
CA SER A 351 -12.67 39.44 -24.29
C SER A 351 -11.70 40.09 -23.28
N ARG A 352 -12.01 40.17 -21.97
CA ARG A 352 -11.10 40.79 -20.98
C ARG A 352 -10.84 39.91 -19.75
N PRO A 353 -9.57 39.54 -19.45
CA PRO A 353 -9.26 38.75 -18.27
C PRO A 353 -9.48 39.58 -16.99
N ARG A 354 -10.31 39.08 -16.07
CA ARG A 354 -10.48 39.67 -14.73
C ARG A 354 -9.25 39.40 -13.87
N LEU A 355 -9.05 40.21 -12.81
CA LEU A 355 -7.95 40.05 -11.85
C LEU A 355 -7.79 38.61 -11.33
N GLY A 356 -8.90 37.93 -10.99
CA GLY A 356 -8.85 36.53 -10.53
C GLY A 356 -8.33 35.53 -11.58
N ALA A 357 -8.59 35.77 -12.87
CA ALA A 357 -8.06 34.93 -13.95
C ALA A 357 -6.55 35.18 -14.15
N LEU A 358 -6.10 36.44 -13.97
CA LEU A 358 -4.68 36.79 -13.99
C LEU A 358 -3.93 36.13 -12.82
N VAL A 359 -4.44 36.27 -11.59
CA VAL A 359 -3.86 35.62 -10.40
C VAL A 359 -3.77 34.11 -10.60
N ARG A 360 -4.82 33.49 -11.14
CA ARG A 360 -4.82 32.06 -11.44
C ARG A 360 -3.76 31.68 -12.47
N ARG A 361 -3.61 32.48 -13.54
CA ARG A 361 -2.58 32.26 -14.56
C ARG A 361 -1.18 32.37 -13.99
N VAL A 362 -0.92 33.37 -13.14
CA VAL A 362 0.37 33.51 -12.45
C VAL A 362 0.65 32.29 -11.58
N LEU A 363 -0.33 31.85 -10.78
CA LEU A 363 -0.21 30.65 -9.95
C LEU A 363 0.10 29.39 -10.80
N ASP A 364 -0.60 29.20 -11.92
CA ASP A 364 -0.37 28.07 -12.83
C ASP A 364 1.03 28.10 -13.46
N ILE A 365 1.54 29.29 -13.82
CA ILE A 365 2.90 29.45 -14.36
C ILE A 365 3.94 29.20 -13.27
N SER A 366 3.79 29.78 -12.08
CA SER A 366 4.68 29.55 -10.94
C SER A 366 4.73 28.07 -10.58
N PHE A 367 3.58 27.38 -10.61
CA PHE A 367 3.49 25.94 -10.43
C PHE A 367 4.26 25.19 -11.52
N GLY A 368 4.10 25.57 -12.80
CA GLY A 368 4.87 24.98 -13.91
C GLY A 368 6.38 25.13 -13.74
N VAL A 369 6.84 26.31 -13.32
CA VAL A 369 8.27 26.57 -13.03
C VAL A 369 8.75 25.69 -11.87
N LEU A 370 7.97 25.58 -10.78
CA LEU A 370 8.30 24.71 -9.65
C LEU A 370 8.50 23.26 -10.10
N ILE A 371 7.54 22.70 -10.86
CA ILE A 371 7.62 21.31 -11.34
C ILE A 371 8.81 21.13 -12.28
N ALA A 372 9.11 22.10 -13.16
CA ALA A 372 10.26 22.06 -14.04
C ALA A 372 11.58 22.01 -13.24
N CYS A 373 11.76 22.92 -12.27
CA CYS A 373 12.93 22.95 -11.41
C CYS A 373 13.12 21.65 -10.62
N LEU A 374 12.04 21.14 -10.00
CA LEU A 374 12.09 19.87 -9.26
C LEU A 374 12.29 18.64 -10.16
N SER A 375 12.03 18.76 -11.46
CA SER A 375 12.27 17.68 -12.43
C SER A 375 13.73 17.58 -12.86
N ILE A 376 14.57 18.59 -12.65
CA ILE A 376 16.00 18.57 -13.04
C ILE A 376 16.73 17.34 -12.47
N PRO A 377 16.77 17.09 -11.14
CA PRO A 377 17.45 15.92 -10.59
C PRO A 377 16.85 14.60 -11.08
N VAL A 378 15.54 14.56 -11.33
CA VAL A 378 14.85 13.37 -11.82
C VAL A 378 15.25 13.04 -13.26
N VAL A 379 15.33 14.05 -14.13
CA VAL A 379 15.80 13.88 -15.51
C VAL A 379 17.26 13.46 -15.53
N MET A 380 18.12 14.08 -14.73
CA MET A 380 19.52 13.68 -14.59
C MET A 380 19.63 12.20 -14.13
N ASN A 381 18.77 11.77 -13.21
CA ASN A 381 18.73 10.37 -12.78
C ASN A 381 18.26 9.42 -13.89
N LEU A 382 17.24 9.77 -14.68
CA LEU A 382 16.77 8.94 -15.81
C LEU A 382 17.84 8.79 -16.90
N LEU A 383 18.64 9.83 -17.13
CA LEU A 383 19.75 9.81 -18.07
C LEU A 383 20.96 9.02 -17.54
N ASN A 384 21.07 8.83 -16.23
CA ASN A 384 22.17 8.09 -15.62
C ASN A 384 22.03 6.57 -15.85
N SER A 385 23.13 5.90 -16.18
CA SER A 385 23.18 4.44 -16.32
C SER A 385 22.97 3.72 -14.97
N LYS A 386 23.32 4.37 -13.86
CA LYS A 386 23.10 3.92 -12.48
C LYS A 386 21.92 4.63 -11.82
N GLN A 387 20.80 4.69 -12.52
CA GLN A 387 19.59 5.36 -12.01
C GLN A 387 19.16 4.79 -10.64
N VAL A 388 18.76 5.68 -9.73
CA VAL A 388 18.19 5.34 -8.42
C VAL A 388 16.67 5.48 -8.47
N MET A 389 15.97 4.58 -7.78
CA MET A 389 14.52 4.40 -7.94
C MET A 389 13.73 4.70 -6.69
N ASN A 390 12.45 5.05 -6.90
CA ASN A 390 11.49 5.30 -5.84
C ASN A 390 12.05 6.31 -4.82
N THR A 391 12.87 7.24 -5.32
CA THR A 391 13.60 8.22 -4.53
C THR A 391 12.89 9.54 -4.60
N SER A 392 12.74 10.15 -3.42
CA SER A 392 12.28 11.53 -3.28
C SER A 392 13.51 12.41 -3.06
N PHE A 393 13.70 13.41 -3.94
CA PHE A 393 14.80 14.39 -3.81
C PHE A 393 14.45 15.56 -2.89
N ASN A 394 13.23 15.57 -2.34
CA ASN A 394 12.73 16.57 -1.41
C ASN A 394 11.79 15.91 -0.37
N SER A 395 11.70 16.49 0.83
CA SER A 395 10.87 15.97 1.94
C SER A 395 9.37 16.02 1.66
N LEU A 396 8.93 16.91 0.77
CA LEU A 396 7.53 17.01 0.34
C LEU A 396 7.13 15.95 -0.69
N ARG A 397 8.10 15.20 -1.24
CA ARG A 397 7.91 14.14 -2.24
C ARG A 397 7.07 14.58 -3.44
N ILE A 398 7.28 15.80 -3.93
CA ILE A 398 6.46 16.44 -4.98
C ILE A 398 6.82 15.96 -6.39
N VAL A 399 8.10 15.70 -6.66
CA VAL A 399 8.59 15.14 -7.93
C VAL A 399 9.61 14.06 -7.62
N ASN A 400 9.31 12.83 -8.03
CA ASN A 400 10.09 11.64 -7.65
C ASN A 400 10.52 10.81 -8.88
N THR A 401 11.42 9.87 -8.63
CA THR A 401 11.72 8.78 -9.58
C THR A 401 10.87 7.57 -9.27
N TYR A 402 10.49 6.84 -10.31
CA TYR A 402 9.68 5.63 -10.17
C TYR A 402 10.29 4.48 -10.92
N GLY A 403 10.10 3.30 -10.37
CA GLY A 403 9.95 2.13 -11.20
C GLY A 403 9.73 0.88 -10.39
N ALA A 404 9.53 -0.20 -11.11
CA ALA A 404 9.09 -1.46 -10.54
C ALA A 404 9.84 -2.62 -11.18
N PHE A 405 10.17 -3.61 -10.34
CA PHE A 405 10.68 -4.92 -10.78
C PHE A 405 11.93 -4.87 -11.66
N GLY A 406 12.88 -3.97 -11.35
CA GLY A 406 14.19 -3.94 -12.01
C GLY A 406 14.93 -5.28 -11.92
N SER A 407 14.83 -5.93 -10.75
CA SER A 407 15.35 -7.27 -10.48
C SER A 407 14.21 -8.24 -10.16
N ILE A 408 14.31 -9.47 -10.66
CA ILE A 408 13.31 -10.52 -10.46
C ILE A 408 13.92 -11.67 -9.66
N THR A 409 13.26 -12.10 -8.59
CA THR A 409 13.69 -13.30 -7.85
C THR A 409 13.32 -14.56 -8.64
N ARG A 410 14.22 -15.55 -8.64
CA ARG A 410 14.06 -16.81 -9.40
C ARG A 410 13.41 -17.91 -8.56
N GLU A 411 13.50 -17.78 -7.24
CA GLU A 411 12.89 -18.69 -6.30
C GLU A 411 11.99 -17.90 -5.35
N ARG A 412 10.83 -18.48 -5.04
CA ARG A 412 9.95 -17.95 -4.01
C ARG A 412 10.37 -18.49 -2.66
N THR A 413 10.88 -17.63 -1.80
CA THR A 413 11.14 -17.96 -0.40
C THR A 413 10.10 -17.30 0.51
N GLU A 414 9.81 -17.94 1.63
CA GLU A 414 8.83 -17.49 2.62
C GLU A 414 9.36 -17.73 4.03
N VAL A 415 9.07 -16.78 4.92
CA VAL A 415 9.21 -16.98 6.37
C VAL A 415 7.85 -17.41 6.93
N ILE A 416 7.84 -18.54 7.62
CA ILE A 416 6.68 -19.10 8.31
C ILE A 416 6.92 -19.01 9.81
N LEU A 417 6.04 -18.30 10.50
CA LEU A 417 6.07 -18.19 11.96
C LEU A 417 5.36 -19.40 12.56
N GLN A 418 6.03 -20.08 13.49
CA GLN A 418 5.49 -21.24 14.17
C GLN A 418 5.54 -21.01 15.68
N GLY A 419 4.50 -21.46 16.40
CA GLY A 419 4.47 -21.49 17.85
C GLY A 419 4.39 -22.91 18.39
N THR A 420 4.78 -23.11 19.65
CA THR A 420 4.52 -24.35 20.39
C THR A 420 4.14 -24.05 21.84
N ALA A 421 3.27 -24.90 22.41
CA ALA A 421 2.91 -24.89 23.83
C ALA A 421 3.84 -25.78 24.68
N SER A 422 4.79 -26.49 24.06
CA SER A 422 5.76 -27.33 24.78
C SER A 422 6.59 -26.52 25.77
N LEU A 423 6.93 -27.15 26.90
CA LEU A 423 7.78 -26.55 27.93
C LEU A 423 9.20 -26.31 27.40
N ASP A 424 9.74 -27.30 26.69
CA ASP A 424 11.03 -27.23 26.02
C ASP A 424 10.86 -27.11 24.50
N ALA A 425 11.52 -26.13 23.89
CA ALA A 425 11.55 -25.92 22.45
C ALA A 425 12.40 -26.96 21.70
N HIS A 426 13.33 -27.61 22.40
CA HIS A 426 14.24 -28.61 21.84
C HIS A 426 13.71 -30.04 21.96
N ASP A 427 12.57 -30.24 22.62
CA ASP A 427 11.91 -31.54 22.70
C ASP A 427 11.56 -32.04 21.28
N PRO A 428 12.06 -33.21 20.85
CA PRO A 428 11.69 -33.81 19.56
C PRO A 428 10.18 -34.07 19.41
N ALA A 429 9.46 -34.23 20.52
CA ALA A 429 8.00 -34.41 20.52
C ALA A 429 7.22 -33.08 20.46
N ALA A 430 7.90 -31.92 20.49
CA ALA A 430 7.25 -30.62 20.44
C ALA A 430 6.51 -30.41 19.11
N VAL A 431 5.19 -30.17 19.21
CA VAL A 431 4.35 -29.86 18.06
C VAL A 431 4.45 -28.36 17.78
N TRP A 432 4.92 -28.03 16.57
CA TRP A 432 5.02 -26.65 16.10
C TRP A 432 3.89 -26.34 15.12
N GLU A 433 3.03 -25.41 15.49
CA GLU A 433 1.84 -25.00 14.72
C GLU A 433 2.08 -23.66 14.04
N GLU A 434 1.56 -23.48 12.83
CA GLU A 434 1.85 -22.31 12.00
C GLU A 434 0.83 -21.19 12.20
N TYR A 435 1.30 -19.95 12.33
CA TYR A 435 0.46 -18.77 12.19
C TYR A 435 0.22 -18.50 10.70
N GLU A 436 -1.04 -18.28 10.30
CA GLU A 436 -1.34 -17.92 8.91
C GLU A 436 -1.64 -16.43 8.76
N PHE A 437 -1.13 -15.84 7.68
CA PHE A 437 -1.34 -14.43 7.33
C PHE A 437 -2.54 -14.24 6.38
N LYS A 438 -2.90 -13.00 6.02
CA LYS A 438 -4.16 -12.71 5.31
C LYS A 438 -4.15 -12.98 3.81
N CYS A 439 -3.01 -12.90 3.15
CA CYS A 439 -2.90 -13.06 1.70
C CYS A 439 -1.57 -13.62 1.22
N LYS A 440 -0.47 -13.49 1.97
CA LYS A 440 0.81 -14.07 1.53
C LYS A 440 0.71 -15.60 1.42
N PRO A 441 1.54 -16.24 0.57
CA PRO A 441 1.65 -17.69 0.54
C PRO A 441 1.93 -18.28 1.92
N GLY A 442 1.24 -19.37 2.25
CA GLY A 442 1.29 -20.03 3.55
C GLY A 442 0.78 -21.47 3.42
N GLY A 443 -0.40 -21.76 3.95
CA GLY A 443 -1.02 -23.09 3.83
C GLY A 443 -1.04 -23.63 2.40
N LEU A 444 -0.69 -24.92 2.23
CA LEU A 444 -0.48 -25.51 0.89
C LEU A 444 -1.75 -25.60 0.04
N LYS A 445 -2.90 -25.75 0.69
CA LYS A 445 -4.22 -25.81 0.05
C LYS A 445 -4.86 -24.42 -0.15
N ARG A 446 -4.21 -23.37 0.34
CA ARG A 446 -4.73 -22.02 0.24
C ARG A 446 -4.58 -21.49 -1.17
N ARG A 447 -5.72 -21.13 -1.76
CA ARG A 447 -5.76 -20.42 -3.04
C ARG A 447 -5.15 -19.01 -2.89
N PRO A 448 -4.30 -18.54 -3.82
CA PRO A 448 -3.83 -17.15 -3.81
C PRO A 448 -5.00 -16.15 -3.81
N CYS A 449 -4.84 -15.00 -3.17
CA CYS A 449 -5.94 -14.05 -2.95
C CYS A 449 -6.09 -13.05 -4.11
N LEU A 450 -7.28 -12.46 -4.26
CA LEU A 450 -7.54 -11.30 -5.12
C LEU A 450 -7.86 -10.11 -4.22
N ILE A 451 -6.97 -9.11 -4.15
CA ILE A 451 -7.10 -8.01 -3.17
C ILE A 451 -6.91 -6.61 -3.74
N SER A 452 -6.34 -6.44 -4.94
CA SER A 452 -6.17 -5.09 -5.51
C SER A 452 -7.52 -4.37 -5.60
N PRO A 453 -7.64 -3.10 -5.17
CA PRO A 453 -6.57 -2.15 -4.80
C PRO A 453 -6.11 -2.17 -3.34
N TYR A 454 -6.64 -3.03 -2.48
CA TYR A 454 -6.30 -3.07 -1.05
C TYR A 454 -4.87 -3.59 -0.81
N HIS A 455 -4.27 -3.17 0.32
CA HIS A 455 -2.87 -3.46 0.66
C HIS A 455 -2.71 -3.97 2.10
N TYR A 456 -2.43 -5.26 2.26
CA TYR A 456 -1.98 -5.82 3.54
C TYR A 456 -0.49 -5.55 3.72
N ARG A 457 -0.14 -4.54 4.52
CA ARG A 457 1.24 -4.07 4.67
C ARG A 457 2.14 -5.13 5.31
N LEU A 458 1.62 -5.87 6.30
CA LEU A 458 2.35 -6.96 6.97
C LEU A 458 2.69 -8.09 6.00
N ASP A 459 1.71 -8.60 5.27
CA ASP A 459 1.90 -9.65 4.25
C ASP A 459 2.94 -9.24 3.19
N TRP A 460 2.91 -7.99 2.75
CA TRP A 460 3.87 -7.45 1.79
C TRP A 460 5.29 -7.33 2.37
N LEU A 461 5.45 -6.88 3.62
CA LEU A 461 6.79 -6.82 4.24
C LEU A 461 7.34 -8.20 4.60
N MET A 462 6.49 -9.19 4.89
CA MET A 462 6.92 -10.58 5.06
C MET A 462 7.59 -11.14 3.79
N TRP A 463 7.14 -10.71 2.60
CA TRP A 463 7.81 -11.05 1.35
C TRP A 463 9.23 -10.48 1.28
N PHE A 464 9.43 -9.21 1.65
CA PHE A 464 10.76 -8.61 1.71
C PHE A 464 11.66 -9.27 2.76
N ALA A 465 11.10 -9.57 3.94
CA ALA A 465 11.82 -10.24 5.02
C ALA A 465 12.38 -11.60 4.58
N ALA A 466 11.67 -12.34 3.71
CA ALA A 466 12.12 -13.65 3.23
C ALA A 466 13.39 -13.62 2.35
N PHE A 467 13.83 -12.44 1.91
CA PHE A 467 15.10 -12.24 1.19
C PHE A 467 16.23 -11.67 2.06
N GLN A 468 15.90 -11.25 3.27
CA GLN A 468 16.81 -10.57 4.19
C GLN A 468 17.04 -11.43 5.43
N THR A 469 17.79 -10.91 6.41
CA THR A 469 17.90 -11.52 7.73
C THR A 469 16.93 -10.83 8.71
N TYR A 470 16.59 -11.52 9.80
CA TYR A 470 15.72 -10.95 10.85
C TYR A 470 16.36 -9.74 11.53
N GLU A 471 17.69 -9.64 11.55
CA GLU A 471 18.44 -8.51 12.10
C GLU A 471 18.21 -7.20 11.31
N HIS A 472 17.88 -7.31 10.02
CA HIS A 472 17.48 -6.15 9.21
C HIS A 472 15.99 -5.81 9.38
N ASN A 473 15.23 -6.69 10.03
CA ASN A 473 13.77 -6.64 10.14
C ASN A 473 13.32 -6.81 11.60
N ASP A 474 13.82 -5.97 12.50
CA ASP A 474 13.53 -6.05 13.95
C ASP A 474 12.03 -6.14 14.29
N TRP A 475 11.17 -5.58 13.45
CA TRP A 475 9.70 -5.64 13.58
C TRP A 475 9.18 -7.09 13.57
N ILE A 476 9.89 -8.06 12.97
CA ILE A 476 9.51 -9.48 12.96
C ILE A 476 9.71 -10.12 14.33
N ILE A 477 10.76 -9.71 15.06
CA ILE A 477 11.02 -10.15 16.42
C ILE A 477 10.03 -9.50 17.39
N HIS A 478 9.67 -8.23 17.15
CA HIS A 478 8.56 -7.59 17.86
C HIS A 478 7.25 -8.35 17.64
N LEU A 479 6.93 -8.70 16.40
CA LEU A 479 5.76 -9.52 16.07
C LEU A 479 5.79 -10.86 16.81
N ALA A 480 6.93 -11.57 16.81
CA ALA A 480 7.08 -12.82 17.56
C ALA A 480 6.80 -12.64 19.06
N GLY A 481 7.32 -11.58 19.67
CA GLY A 481 7.02 -11.23 21.06
C GLY A 481 5.53 -10.96 21.32
N LYS A 482 4.85 -10.28 20.40
CA LYS A 482 3.39 -10.04 20.52
C LYS A 482 2.55 -11.30 20.31
N LEU A 483 2.98 -12.21 19.44
CA LEU A 483 2.34 -13.53 19.26
C LEU A 483 2.50 -14.39 20.51
N LEU A 484 3.70 -14.41 21.11
CA LEU A 484 3.98 -15.09 22.38
C LEU A 484 3.15 -14.53 23.54
N ALA A 485 2.79 -13.24 23.51
CA ALA A 485 1.90 -12.64 24.50
C ALA A 485 0.41 -12.79 24.14
N ASN A 486 0.07 -13.41 23.01
CA ASN A 486 -1.30 -13.51 22.50
C ASN A 486 -2.02 -12.14 22.45
N GLU A 487 -1.29 -11.10 22.00
CA GLU A 487 -1.80 -9.72 22.02
C GLU A 487 -2.81 -9.49 20.89
N LYS A 488 -4.06 -9.12 21.24
CA LYS A 488 -5.17 -8.98 20.27
C LYS A 488 -4.84 -8.04 19.09
N ALA A 489 -4.11 -6.95 19.34
CA ALA A 489 -3.74 -6.00 18.30
C ALA A 489 -2.89 -6.65 17.21
N ALA A 490 -1.80 -7.33 17.58
CA ALA A 490 -0.97 -8.05 16.61
C ALA A 490 -1.71 -9.22 15.95
N LEU A 491 -2.51 -9.95 16.72
CA LEU A 491 -3.28 -11.08 16.19
C LEU A 491 -4.30 -10.67 15.14
N SER A 492 -4.86 -9.46 15.23
CA SER A 492 -5.77 -8.95 14.19
C SER A 492 -5.11 -8.71 12.82
N LEU A 493 -3.77 -8.70 12.75
CA LEU A 493 -3.02 -8.64 11.49
C LEU A 493 -2.83 -10.01 10.84
N VAL A 494 -2.91 -11.10 11.60
CA VAL A 494 -2.86 -12.47 11.06
C VAL A 494 -4.28 -12.99 10.78
N ALA A 495 -4.38 -14.03 9.97
CA ALA A 495 -5.65 -14.66 9.60
C ALA A 495 -6.02 -15.81 10.53
N PHE A 496 -5.02 -16.55 11.04
CA PHE A 496 -5.24 -17.72 11.90
C PHE A 496 -4.20 -17.78 13.00
N ASN A 497 -4.68 -17.94 14.24
CA ASN A 497 -3.89 -18.20 15.42
C ASN A 497 -4.15 -19.64 15.91
N PRO A 498 -3.15 -20.55 15.84
CA PRO A 498 -3.35 -21.93 16.28
C PRO A 498 -3.57 -22.08 17.79
N PHE A 499 -3.31 -21.05 18.60
CA PHE A 499 -3.46 -21.08 20.06
C PHE A 499 -4.75 -20.41 20.56
N GLU A 500 -5.58 -19.90 19.66
CA GLU A 500 -6.84 -19.26 20.02
C GLU A 500 -7.82 -20.27 20.63
N GLY A 501 -8.32 -19.98 21.83
CA GLY A 501 -9.33 -20.81 22.51
C GLY A 501 -8.83 -22.15 23.06
N LYS A 502 -7.52 -22.44 23.06
CA LYS A 502 -6.97 -23.66 23.68
C LYS A 502 -6.91 -23.54 25.22
N GLU A 503 -7.40 -24.56 25.91
CA GLU A 503 -7.29 -24.69 27.36
C GLU A 503 -5.83 -24.91 27.80
N PRO A 504 -5.41 -24.39 28.96
CA PRO A 504 -4.05 -24.59 29.47
C PRO A 504 -3.78 -26.08 29.74
N PRO A 505 -2.58 -26.60 29.41
CA PRO A 505 -2.18 -27.96 29.76
C PRO A 505 -2.28 -28.15 31.27
N ARG A 506 -3.02 -29.19 31.69
CA ARG A 506 -3.06 -29.59 33.11
C ARG A 506 -1.62 -29.82 33.56
N LYS A 507 -1.15 -29.07 34.56
CA LYS A 507 0.13 -29.34 35.22
C LYS A 507 0.13 -30.84 35.61
N PRO A 508 1.19 -31.61 35.33
CA PRO A 508 1.30 -32.94 35.89
C PRO A 508 1.28 -32.78 37.42
N SER A 509 0.27 -33.36 38.06
CA SER A 509 0.20 -33.44 39.51
C SER A 509 1.42 -34.25 39.98
N CYS A 510 2.36 -33.59 40.64
CA CYS A 510 3.43 -34.29 41.36
C CYS A 510 2.76 -35.22 42.37
N SER A 511 2.82 -36.52 42.09
CA SER A 511 2.50 -37.53 43.09
C SER A 511 3.73 -37.66 43.99
N PRO A 512 3.59 -37.66 45.32
CA PRO A 512 4.74 -37.81 46.22
C PRO A 512 5.24 -39.26 46.15
N GLU A 513 6.30 -39.50 45.40
CA GLU A 513 6.97 -40.79 45.40
C GLU A 513 7.93 -40.86 46.61
N THR A 514 7.74 -41.92 47.37
CA THR A 514 8.31 -42.23 48.68
C THR A 514 9.81 -42.55 48.58
N ALA A 515 10.57 -42.03 49.53
CA ALA A 515 12.01 -42.24 49.65
C ALA A 515 12.37 -43.63 50.19
N ALA A 516 13.38 -44.28 49.59
CA ALA A 516 14.24 -45.31 50.21
C ALA A 516 15.53 -45.51 49.37
N PRO A 517 16.63 -46.09 49.88
CA PRO A 517 17.90 -45.38 50.01
C PRO A 517 19.11 -45.95 49.22
N SER A 518 20.18 -45.15 49.29
CA SER A 518 21.58 -45.30 48.86
C SER A 518 22.22 -46.70 48.79
N GLY A 519 23.09 -46.88 47.78
CA GLY A 519 24.02 -48.01 47.69
C GLY A 519 25.19 -47.81 46.70
N ALA A 520 26.23 -47.11 47.17
CA ALA A 520 27.68 -47.29 46.95
C ALA A 520 28.27 -47.98 45.68
N ASN A 521 29.15 -47.22 45.00
CA ASN A 521 30.54 -47.54 44.61
C ASN A 521 30.83 -48.59 43.51
N ARG A 522 31.51 -48.17 42.42
CA ARG A 522 32.75 -48.83 41.92
C ARG A 522 33.50 -48.06 40.81
N ARG A 523 34.77 -47.83 41.17
CA ARG A 523 36.01 -47.42 40.48
C ARG A 523 36.19 -47.68 38.96
N HIS A 524 36.84 -46.68 38.33
CA HIS A 524 37.72 -46.68 37.15
C HIS A 524 38.89 -47.71 37.23
N PRO A 525 39.55 -48.15 36.12
CA PRO A 525 40.50 -47.29 35.38
C PRO A 525 40.72 -47.58 33.87
N GLY A 526 41.47 -46.67 33.21
CA GLY A 526 42.30 -46.99 32.04
C GLY A 526 41.97 -46.20 30.77
N GLY A 527 42.83 -45.22 30.44
CA GLY A 527 42.74 -44.46 29.19
C GLY A 527 43.64 -45.00 28.07
N VAL A 528 43.43 -44.53 26.84
CA VAL A 528 44.45 -44.45 25.77
C VAL A 528 44.10 -43.27 24.85
N SER A 529 45.11 -42.47 24.50
CA SER A 529 45.06 -41.39 23.52
C SER A 529 45.28 -41.88 22.09
N SER A 530 44.57 -41.29 21.13
CA SER A 530 45.03 -40.90 19.78
C SER A 530 43.85 -40.23 19.06
N ASP A 531 43.96 -39.47 17.98
CA ASP A 531 44.92 -38.51 17.46
C ASP A 531 44.10 -37.69 16.43
N ARG A 532 44.57 -36.50 16.08
CA ARG A 532 43.92 -35.54 15.19
C ARG A 532 43.67 -36.10 13.79
N THR A 533 42.50 -35.81 13.22
CA THR A 533 42.40 -35.39 11.81
C THR A 533 41.29 -34.38 11.60
N ARG A 534 41.72 -33.13 11.37
CA ARG A 534 40.91 -31.96 11.07
C ARG A 534 40.72 -31.87 9.55
N ARG A 535 39.59 -32.33 9.00
CA ARG A 535 39.22 -32.04 7.60
C ARG A 535 38.37 -30.77 7.54
N ARG A 536 38.98 -29.68 7.08
CA ARG A 536 38.29 -28.48 6.58
C ARG A 536 37.58 -28.84 5.28
N SER A 537 36.25 -28.79 5.24
CA SER A 537 35.49 -28.69 3.99
C SER A 537 35.19 -27.24 3.70
N THR A 538 35.88 -26.67 2.72
CA THR A 538 35.59 -25.37 2.12
C THR A 538 34.41 -25.50 1.15
N ALA A 539 33.19 -25.34 1.66
CA ALA A 539 32.02 -25.11 0.81
C ALA A 539 31.97 -23.62 0.42
N ARG A 540 32.47 -23.31 -0.78
CA ARG A 540 32.27 -22.01 -1.44
C ARG A 540 30.78 -21.85 -1.77
N SER A 541 30.02 -21.21 -0.90
CA SER A 541 28.73 -20.65 -1.27
C SER A 541 28.99 -19.43 -2.16
N ARG A 542 28.63 -19.54 -3.44
CA ARG A 542 28.51 -18.36 -4.32
C ARG A 542 27.36 -17.52 -3.77
N GLN A 543 27.68 -16.51 -2.96
CA GLN A 543 26.79 -15.38 -2.72
C GLN A 543 26.51 -14.74 -4.08
N VAL A 544 25.32 -14.98 -4.60
CA VAL A 544 24.75 -14.15 -5.66
C VAL A 544 24.36 -12.86 -4.95
N GLN A 545 25.18 -11.81 -5.11
CA GLN A 545 24.76 -10.44 -4.85
C GLN A 545 23.57 -10.15 -5.77
N VAL A 546 22.38 -10.35 -5.25
CA VAL A 546 21.19 -9.73 -5.81
C VAL A 546 21.27 -8.28 -5.35
N GLU A 547 21.40 -7.36 -6.31
CA GLU A 547 21.23 -5.94 -6.07
C GLU A 547 19.75 -5.74 -5.71
N VAL A 548 19.49 -5.90 -4.41
CA VAL A 548 18.23 -5.61 -3.75
C VAL A 548 17.89 -4.17 -4.11
N VAL A 549 16.63 -3.93 -4.49
CA VAL A 549 16.06 -2.58 -4.52
C VAL A 549 16.46 -1.95 -3.21
N ARG A 550 17.46 -1.05 -3.27
CA ARG A 550 17.88 -0.27 -2.12
C ARG A 550 16.61 0.47 -1.73
N MET A 551 15.93 -0.03 -0.71
CA MET A 551 15.08 0.82 0.11
C MET A 551 16.07 1.72 0.82
N ASP A 552 16.58 2.69 0.06
CA ASP A 552 17.40 3.74 0.61
C ASP A 552 16.47 4.41 1.61
N ARG A 553 16.79 4.16 2.87
CA ARG A 553 16.34 5.04 3.94
C ARG A 553 16.67 6.46 3.49
N PRO A 554 15.81 7.46 3.78
CA PRO A 554 16.23 8.84 3.62
C PRO A 554 17.61 9.01 4.28
N VAL A 555 18.51 9.73 3.61
CA VAL A 555 19.97 9.83 3.86
C VAL A 555 20.36 10.26 5.30
N GLY A 556 19.43 10.33 6.26
CA GLY A 556 19.67 10.55 7.70
C GLY A 556 19.42 9.35 8.65
N GLU A 557 18.84 8.22 8.22
CA GLU A 557 18.53 7.11 9.17
C GLU A 557 19.67 6.11 9.42
N SER A 558 20.83 6.28 8.78
CA SER A 558 21.97 5.37 8.98
C SER A 558 22.65 5.55 10.34
N GLY A 559 22.34 6.63 11.07
CA GLY A 559 22.98 6.97 12.36
C GLY A 559 22.13 6.73 13.62
N LEU A 560 20.87 6.29 13.50
CA LEU A 560 19.92 6.24 14.62
C LEU A 560 19.49 4.84 15.07
N LEU A 561 19.89 3.79 14.37
CA LEU A 561 19.64 2.41 14.78
C LEU A 561 20.97 1.76 15.16
N GLY A 562 21.03 1.33 16.42
CA GLY A 562 22.23 0.92 17.13
C GLY A 562 23.05 -0.16 16.42
N GLN A 563 24.32 -0.18 16.79
CA GLN A 563 25.28 -1.22 16.45
C GLN A 563 24.67 -2.62 16.64
N PRO A 564 25.05 -3.61 15.81
CA PRO A 564 24.64 -4.99 16.00
C PRO A 564 25.23 -5.52 17.32
N LEU A 565 24.43 -5.46 18.40
CA LEU A 565 24.70 -6.22 19.61
C LEU A 565 24.30 -7.67 19.32
N LEU A 566 25.32 -8.51 19.16
CA LEU A 566 25.22 -9.97 19.15
C LEU A 566 24.29 -10.41 20.29
N VAL A 567 23.23 -11.13 19.94
CA VAL A 567 22.49 -11.96 20.90
C VAL A 567 23.51 -12.95 21.47
N PRO A 568 23.74 -13.02 22.80
CA PRO A 568 24.68 -13.97 23.35
C PRO A 568 24.20 -15.38 23.01
N THR A 569 25.03 -16.16 22.31
CA THR A 569 24.94 -17.62 22.32
C THR A 569 25.07 -18.07 23.78
N THR A 570 24.09 -18.86 24.22
CA THR A 570 24.04 -19.48 25.54
C THR A 570 25.32 -20.28 25.82
N GLU A 571 26.23 -19.71 26.61
CA GLU A 571 27.30 -20.44 27.29
C GLU A 571 26.75 -21.02 28.60
N HIS A 572 27.02 -22.30 28.82
CA HIS A 572 26.73 -23.00 30.07
C HIS A 572 27.45 -22.33 31.24
N LEU A 573 26.71 -21.74 32.17
CA LEU A 573 27.22 -21.28 33.46
C LEU A 573 26.57 -22.10 34.57
N GLY A 574 27.42 -22.80 35.30
CA GLY A 574 27.08 -23.69 36.40
C GLY A 574 26.45 -22.97 37.59
N CYS A 575 25.65 -23.73 38.32
CA CYS A 575 24.99 -23.32 39.54
C CYS A 575 26.01 -22.92 40.61
N HIS A 576 25.91 -21.69 41.11
CA HIS A 576 26.27 -21.35 42.48
C HIS A 576 25.05 -20.69 43.13
N GLY A 577 24.60 -21.30 44.23
CA GLY A 577 23.43 -20.86 44.97
C GLY A 577 23.69 -19.62 45.81
N SER A 578 22.67 -18.79 45.97
CA SER A 578 22.41 -18.07 47.21
C SER A 578 20.96 -17.58 47.25
N THR A 579 20.23 -18.13 48.23
CA THR A 579 19.19 -17.51 49.07
C THR A 579 18.05 -16.68 48.46
N ALA A 580 16.86 -17.26 48.66
CA ALA A 580 15.50 -16.74 48.55
C ALA A 580 15.25 -15.32 49.09
N GLN A 581 14.35 -14.59 48.42
CA GLN A 581 13.23 -13.90 49.06
C GLN A 581 12.19 -13.38 48.02
N GLY A 582 10.93 -13.79 48.23
CA GLY A 582 9.73 -13.01 47.90
C GLY A 582 9.22 -13.04 46.45
N GLN A 583 8.37 -14.02 46.12
CA GLN A 583 7.48 -13.93 44.95
C GLN A 583 6.06 -14.19 45.45
N GLU A 584 5.27 -13.12 45.54
CA GLU A 584 3.84 -13.20 45.83
C GLU A 584 3.10 -13.81 44.63
N ASP A 585 2.27 -14.80 44.94
CA ASP A 585 1.38 -15.50 44.04
C ASP A 585 0.24 -14.59 43.57
N GLU A 586 0.18 -14.28 42.26
CA GLU A 586 -1.08 -13.94 41.60
C GLU A 586 -1.64 -15.19 40.92
N ALA A 587 -2.48 -15.91 41.66
CA ALA A 587 -3.36 -16.93 41.14
C ALA A 587 -4.67 -16.30 40.62
N GLY A 588 -5.12 -16.73 39.43
CA GLY A 588 -6.53 -16.63 39.04
C GLY A 588 -6.85 -15.69 37.88
N SER A 589 -6.51 -16.10 36.65
CA SER A 589 -7.26 -15.69 35.46
C SER A 589 -7.17 -16.80 34.42
N SER A 590 -8.31 -17.39 34.06
CA SER A 590 -8.41 -18.39 33.00
C SER A 590 -8.03 -17.77 31.66
N LYS A 591 -6.74 -17.83 31.31
CA LYS A 591 -6.20 -17.30 30.05
C LYS A 591 -6.01 -18.46 29.07
N ALA A 592 -6.59 -18.34 27.88
CA ALA A 592 -6.24 -19.16 26.73
C ALA A 592 -4.71 -19.16 26.58
N GLU A 593 -4.08 -20.33 26.49
CA GLU A 593 -2.62 -20.39 26.52
C GLU A 593 -2.05 -19.74 25.25
N ALA A 594 -1.11 -18.81 25.44
CA ALA A 594 -0.28 -18.31 24.35
C ALA A 594 0.80 -19.35 24.02
N ALA A 595 1.37 -19.31 22.82
CA ALA A 595 2.57 -20.09 22.53
C ALA A 595 3.67 -19.77 23.56
N ARG A 596 4.32 -20.79 24.13
CA ARG A 596 5.48 -20.61 25.03
C ARG A 596 6.73 -20.24 24.27
N TRP A 597 6.84 -20.77 23.06
CA TRP A 597 7.94 -20.51 22.15
C TRP A 597 7.42 -20.17 20.77
N VAL A 598 8.08 -19.23 20.10
CA VAL A 598 7.84 -18.86 18.70
C VAL A 598 9.16 -18.90 17.95
N ARG A 599 9.16 -19.50 16.76
CA ARG A 599 10.31 -19.56 15.86
C ARG A 599 9.92 -19.12 14.45
N GLY A 600 10.93 -18.74 13.67
CA GLY A 600 10.78 -18.46 12.24
C GLY A 600 11.45 -19.55 11.43
N GLU A 601 10.73 -20.10 10.45
CA GLU A 601 11.24 -21.14 9.54
C GLU A 601 11.24 -20.65 8.10
N HIS A 602 12.30 -20.97 7.36
CA HIS A 602 12.47 -20.56 5.97
C HIS A 602 12.11 -21.70 5.03
N TYR A 603 11.25 -21.39 4.05
CA TYR A 603 10.73 -22.35 3.09
C TYR A 603 10.86 -21.84 1.67
N ARG A 604 11.20 -22.73 0.74
CA ARG A 604 11.06 -22.50 -0.70
C ARG A 604 9.69 -22.95 -1.14
N TYR A 605 8.92 -22.07 -1.77
CA TYR A 605 7.62 -22.34 -2.33
C TYR A 605 7.70 -22.47 -3.86
N LYS A 606 6.79 -23.26 -4.43
CA LYS A 606 6.49 -23.34 -5.86
C LYS A 606 4.99 -23.54 -6.06
N PHE A 607 4.46 -23.09 -7.17
CA PHE A 607 3.12 -23.47 -7.59
C PHE A 607 3.05 -24.97 -7.86
N SER A 608 1.97 -25.61 -7.40
CA SER A 608 1.62 -26.96 -7.85
C SER A 608 1.34 -26.96 -9.36
N ARG A 609 1.48 -28.11 -10.02
CA ARG A 609 1.16 -28.22 -11.46
C ARG A 609 -0.33 -28.49 -11.64
N PRO A 610 -1.07 -27.71 -12.45
CA PRO A 610 -2.44 -28.04 -12.82
C PRO A 610 -2.53 -29.47 -13.36
N GLY A 611 -3.50 -30.26 -12.90
CA GLY A 611 -3.65 -31.67 -13.27
C GLY A 611 -2.60 -32.62 -12.69
N GLY A 612 -1.62 -32.13 -11.91
CA GLY A 612 -0.65 -32.97 -11.21
C GLY A 612 -1.20 -33.50 -9.86
N GLN A 613 -0.51 -34.49 -9.28
CA GLN A 613 -0.90 -35.14 -8.01
C GLN A 613 -1.20 -34.14 -6.87
N HIS A 614 -0.30 -33.17 -6.64
CA HIS A 614 -0.50 -32.15 -5.61
C HIS A 614 -1.74 -31.30 -5.85
N ALA A 615 -2.04 -30.93 -7.10
CA ALA A 615 -3.23 -30.16 -7.43
C ALA A 615 -4.51 -31.01 -7.29
N ALA A 616 -4.45 -32.31 -7.58
CA ALA A 616 -5.54 -33.25 -7.34
C ALA A 616 -5.88 -33.38 -5.84
N GLU A 617 -4.89 -33.23 -4.95
CA GLU A 617 -5.08 -33.13 -3.49
C GLU A 617 -5.59 -31.75 -3.02
N GLY A 618 -5.87 -30.83 -3.94
CA GLY A 618 -6.29 -29.45 -3.66
C GLY A 618 -5.15 -28.52 -3.25
N LYS A 619 -3.88 -28.91 -3.39
CA LYS A 619 -2.73 -28.05 -3.07
C LYS A 619 -2.47 -27.07 -4.21
N TRP A 620 -2.43 -25.78 -3.89
CA TRP A 620 -1.98 -24.70 -4.78
C TRP A 620 -0.47 -24.52 -4.73
N TRP A 621 0.14 -24.90 -3.60
CA TRP A 621 1.55 -24.70 -3.32
C TRP A 621 2.25 -26.02 -2.96
N ILE A 622 3.53 -26.09 -3.30
CA ILE A 622 4.47 -27.09 -2.83
C ILE A 622 5.58 -26.32 -2.11
N ARG A 623 5.97 -26.77 -0.92
CA ARG A 623 7.06 -26.14 -0.18
C ARG A 623 8.12 -27.14 0.26
N LYS A 624 9.37 -26.67 0.34
CA LYS A 624 10.50 -27.41 0.89
C LYS A 624 11.18 -26.56 1.96
N ARG A 625 11.41 -27.12 3.15
CA ARG A 625 12.14 -26.44 4.22
C ARG A 625 13.59 -26.18 3.78
N ILE A 626 14.05 -24.95 3.97
CA ILE A 626 15.43 -24.52 3.71
C ILE A 626 16.23 -24.61 5.02
N GLY A 627 15.68 -24.07 6.10
CA GLY A 627 16.33 -24.02 7.41
C GLY A 627 15.65 -23.02 8.35
N PRO A 628 16.19 -22.84 9.57
CA PRO A 628 15.67 -21.84 10.51
C PRO A 628 15.92 -20.42 9.98
N TYR A 629 14.96 -19.52 10.19
CA TYR A 629 15.10 -18.10 9.91
C TYR A 629 15.55 -17.34 11.18
N PHE A 630 14.90 -17.58 12.32
CA PHE A 630 15.36 -17.18 13.65
C PHE A 630 15.06 -18.30 14.66
N PRO A 631 15.85 -18.45 15.75
CA PRO A 631 15.72 -19.56 16.71
C PRO A 631 14.41 -19.50 17.49
N ALA A 632 14.13 -20.52 18.32
CA ALA A 632 12.99 -20.46 19.23
C ALA A 632 13.18 -19.33 20.26
N LEU A 633 12.20 -18.43 20.34
CA LEU A 633 12.18 -17.28 21.23
C LEU A 633 11.09 -17.48 22.29
N ASN A 634 11.33 -16.99 23.50
CA ASN A 634 10.33 -16.89 24.57
C ASN A 634 10.24 -15.44 25.08
N LEU A 635 9.18 -15.11 25.82
CA LEU A 635 8.95 -13.73 26.30
C LEU A 635 10.07 -13.24 27.22
N THR A 636 10.58 -14.12 28.10
CA THR A 636 11.63 -13.76 29.07
C THR A 636 12.92 -13.33 28.39
N GLY A 637 13.37 -14.09 27.38
CA GLY A 637 14.58 -13.80 26.61
C GLY A 637 14.46 -12.54 25.75
N LEU A 638 13.24 -12.15 25.36
CA LEU A 638 13.00 -10.95 24.58
C LEU A 638 12.96 -9.66 25.41
N ARG A 639 12.91 -9.73 26.75
CA ARG A 639 12.78 -8.53 27.60
C ARG A 639 13.86 -7.47 27.32
N ASN A 640 15.11 -7.89 27.23
CA ASN A 640 16.23 -6.99 26.96
C ASN A 640 16.16 -6.40 25.55
N PHE A 641 15.71 -7.19 24.57
CA PHE A 641 15.56 -6.75 23.17
C PHE A 641 14.55 -5.60 23.04
N PHE A 642 13.41 -5.69 23.75
CA PHE A 642 12.37 -4.66 23.77
C PHE A 642 12.82 -3.41 24.53
N GLN A 643 13.45 -3.58 25.69
CA GLN A 643 13.97 -2.46 26.48
C GLN A 643 15.02 -1.65 25.71
N ALA A 644 15.94 -2.31 25.01
CA ALA A 644 16.98 -1.64 24.21
C ALA A 644 16.39 -0.75 23.09
N ARG A 645 15.19 -1.08 22.60
CA ARG A 645 14.49 -0.34 21.54
C ARG A 645 13.42 0.62 22.05
N GLN A 646 13.28 0.74 23.38
CA GLN A 646 12.24 1.55 24.04
C GLN A 646 10.82 1.14 23.57
N TRP A 647 10.64 -0.13 23.21
CA TRP A 647 9.33 -0.65 22.78
C TRP A 647 8.51 -1.12 23.99
N PRO A 648 7.18 -0.93 23.97
CA PRO A 648 6.30 -1.47 24.99
C PRO A 648 6.45 -3.00 25.09
N LEU A 649 6.65 -3.51 26.31
CA LEU A 649 6.69 -4.96 26.53
C LEU A 649 5.32 -5.57 26.16
N PRO A 650 5.29 -6.68 25.41
CA PRO A 650 4.05 -7.38 25.09
C PRO A 650 3.36 -7.84 26.37
N ARG A 651 2.04 -7.65 26.45
CA ARG A 651 1.23 -8.07 27.59
C ARG A 651 0.07 -8.95 27.11
N PRO A 652 -0.25 -10.02 27.85
CA PRO A 652 -1.46 -10.81 27.58
C PRO A 652 -2.69 -9.93 27.67
N SER A 653 -3.54 -10.03 26.65
CA SER A 653 -4.78 -9.27 26.49
C SER A 653 -5.97 -9.87 27.21
#